data_AF-A0AAQ0RAL8-F1
#
_entry.id   AF-A0AAQ0RAL8-F1
#
_cell.length_a   1.000
_cell.length_b   1.000
_cell.length_c   1.000
_cell.angle_alpha   90.00
_cell.angle_beta   90.00
_cell.angle_gamma   90.00
#
_symmetry.space_group_name_H-M   'P 1'
#
loop_
_entity.id
_entity.type
_entity.pdbx_description
1 polymer ?
#
loop_
_entity_poly.entity_id
_entity_poly.type
_entity_poly.pdbx_seq_one_letter_code
_entity_poly.pdbx_strand_id
1 'polypeptide(L)'
;MSTANLNRSEVAERSRAISVAGYRVELDLRSAVDSAVKTFSTVATIDLTSSVESTWLDFIGAAVDSVDVDGASIPVEYDGSRIVLRGLGGSNVVRVAAHGNYSRSGEGLHRFVDDADDQTYLYTQYEPADARRVFACFEQPDLKAPFTFEVTAPDGWEVLSNQPATQTLSVDGAQRVTFAPTLPISTYITAIAAGPYHRVASSWSRGELTVELGALCRASLAPHLDADNVFDITRQGLDFYAEYFDYPYPFGKYDQIFVPEYNLGAMENPGLVTFTEAYVFRGSATDEQHQRRANTILHEMAHMWFGDLVTMVWWDDLWLKESFADFMGSLVSAEATRFTDAWVAFAIKRKAWAYLQDQLPTTHPIVADIVDLEAAKLNFDGITYAKGASVLKQLVAFVGRDAFFEAARRYFKAHAYGNTTLVDLLDVLTETSGRDVREWARIWLQTTGVSTLSLDGTHLVQTDPRPHRLAVGIYDYNESGDLVRTERVELDITESRTSVDLPPGALTLLNDEDLTYAKVRLDAESLSTVEASLDRVSDPLARGVIWSSLWNSVRDAQLSVFRYLDMVERFAPAETDLAILSSILTDAQYAVLHYVPKSLRPNVSAGWLETTWKAVFEAEPESGRQLAWARALSAAAAVNDARADEVRSILDGTCPGPVGLALDPDLRWALWIALSATGHASVSDFDGELSKDSTSAGRTAYVRAAASIPDAETKAAAWASATTDGSLSNDRLDATIAGFRSGTDPSLIEGYAAEYFSSLGKWWSERSIEIARRLVNGLFPAAEDTSAVDSWIQANAEAPASLRRLVLERRDHLARDLRAQASNAVI
;
A
#
# COMPACT_ATOMS: atom_id res chain seq x y z
N MET A 1 6.89 -19.87 -21.48
CA MET A 1 6.18 -18.96 -20.56
C MET A 1 5.23 -19.79 -19.73
N SER A 2 5.12 -19.50 -18.43
CA SER A 2 4.19 -20.21 -17.55
C SER A 2 2.76 -19.93 -17.97
N THR A 3 1.92 -20.96 -18.11
CA THR A 3 0.48 -20.84 -18.39
C THR A 3 -0.30 -20.15 -17.26
N ALA A 4 0.34 -19.98 -16.09
CA ALA A 4 -0.16 -19.21 -14.97
C ALA A 4 -0.19 -17.70 -15.21
N ASN A 5 0.60 -17.15 -16.14
CA ASN A 5 0.51 -15.73 -16.49
C ASN A 5 -0.55 -15.56 -17.59
N LEU A 6 -1.71 -14.96 -17.25
CA LEU A 6 -2.82 -14.80 -18.20
C LEU A 6 -2.59 -13.57 -19.06
N ASN A 7 -2.73 -13.74 -20.38
CA ASN A 7 -2.59 -12.65 -21.34
C ASN A 7 -3.94 -12.00 -21.63
N ARG A 8 -3.95 -10.66 -21.75
CA ARG A 8 -5.14 -9.86 -22.09
C ARG A 8 -5.86 -10.36 -23.35
N SER A 9 -5.11 -10.77 -24.37
CA SER A 9 -5.69 -11.26 -25.62
C SER A 9 -6.40 -12.61 -25.46
N GLU A 10 -5.81 -13.53 -24.68
CA GLU A 10 -6.39 -14.86 -24.42
C GLU A 10 -7.71 -14.74 -23.63
N VAL A 11 -7.73 -13.90 -22.60
CA VAL A 11 -8.94 -13.68 -21.79
C VAL A 11 -10.02 -12.94 -22.56
N ALA A 12 -9.66 -12.00 -23.44
CA ALA A 12 -10.63 -11.32 -24.30
C ALA A 12 -11.26 -12.25 -25.35
N GLU A 13 -10.51 -13.23 -25.86
CA GLU A 13 -11.07 -14.31 -26.68
C GLU A 13 -12.06 -15.16 -25.90
N ARG A 14 -11.71 -15.49 -24.65
CA ARG A 14 -12.59 -16.22 -23.72
C ARG A 14 -13.89 -15.47 -23.44
N SER A 15 -13.86 -14.16 -23.17
CA SER A 15 -15.07 -13.34 -22.93
C SER A 15 -16.06 -13.32 -24.10
N ARG A 16 -15.56 -13.47 -25.33
CA ARG A 16 -16.43 -13.53 -26.52
C ARG A 16 -17.17 -14.86 -26.67
N ALA A 17 -16.66 -15.91 -26.05
CA ALA A 17 -17.15 -17.27 -26.23
C ALA A 17 -17.86 -17.84 -24.99
N ILE A 18 -17.55 -17.32 -23.80
CA ILE A 18 -18.01 -17.83 -22.52
C ILE A 18 -18.80 -16.75 -21.79
N SER A 19 -19.94 -17.13 -21.23
CA SER A 19 -20.66 -16.34 -20.22
C SER A 19 -20.95 -17.23 -19.01
N VAL A 20 -20.72 -16.72 -17.80
CA VAL A 20 -20.91 -17.49 -16.58
C VAL A 20 -22.21 -17.06 -15.90
N ALA A 21 -23.09 -18.01 -15.62
CA ALA A 21 -24.37 -17.77 -14.97
C ALA A 21 -24.28 -17.85 -13.44
N GLY A 22 -23.32 -18.60 -12.90
CA GLY A 22 -23.11 -18.69 -11.46
C GLY A 22 -22.01 -19.67 -11.06
N TYR A 23 -21.54 -19.51 -9.83
CA TYR A 23 -20.59 -20.39 -9.17
C TYR A 23 -21.19 -20.94 -7.87
N ARG A 24 -20.97 -22.22 -7.61
CA ARG A 24 -21.05 -22.80 -6.26
C ARG A 24 -19.67 -23.34 -5.88
N VAL A 25 -19.12 -22.85 -4.78
CA VAL A 25 -17.79 -23.23 -4.30
C VAL A 25 -17.90 -23.84 -2.91
N GLU A 26 -17.49 -25.10 -2.78
CA GLU A 26 -17.45 -25.83 -1.52
C GLU A 26 -16.00 -25.93 -1.03
N LEU A 27 -15.73 -25.50 0.20
CA LEU A 27 -14.40 -25.56 0.83
C LEU A 27 -14.45 -26.42 2.10
N ASP A 28 -13.54 -27.38 2.24
CA ASP A 28 -13.35 -28.15 3.47
C ASP A 28 -12.06 -27.72 4.17
N LEU A 29 -12.23 -26.90 5.21
CA LEU A 29 -11.16 -26.26 5.98
C LEU A 29 -10.95 -26.94 7.34
N ARG A 30 -11.56 -28.10 7.60
CA ARG A 30 -11.41 -28.82 8.87
C ARG A 30 -9.96 -29.17 9.19
N SER A 31 -9.15 -29.43 8.15
CA SER A 31 -7.72 -29.75 8.29
C SER A 31 -6.86 -28.55 8.67
N ALA A 32 -7.38 -27.32 8.68
CA ALA A 32 -6.60 -26.10 8.90
C ALA A 32 -5.89 -26.08 10.26
N VAL A 33 -6.49 -26.69 11.28
CA VAL A 33 -5.92 -26.82 12.64
C VAL A 33 -4.69 -27.73 12.70
N ASP A 34 -4.49 -28.60 11.71
CA ASP A 34 -3.30 -29.43 11.60
C ASP A 34 -2.25 -28.73 10.72
N SER A 35 -1.23 -28.18 11.36
CA SER A 35 -0.12 -27.49 10.68
C SER A 35 0.70 -28.41 9.77
N ALA A 36 0.64 -29.74 9.94
CA ALA A 36 1.27 -30.70 9.07
C ALA A 36 0.54 -30.84 7.72
N VAL A 37 -0.78 -30.66 7.70
CA VAL A 37 -1.57 -30.67 6.47
C VAL A 37 -1.34 -29.36 5.71
N LYS A 38 -0.96 -29.47 4.43
CA LYS A 38 -0.64 -28.31 3.57
C LYS A 38 -1.75 -27.96 2.58
N THR A 39 -2.77 -28.80 2.46
CA THR A 39 -3.84 -28.67 1.47
C THR A 39 -5.22 -28.66 2.11
N PHE A 40 -6.20 -28.17 1.36
CA PHE A 40 -7.63 -28.27 1.66
C PHE A 40 -8.37 -28.78 0.43
N SER A 41 -9.54 -29.39 0.63
CA SER A 41 -10.39 -29.82 -0.47
C SER A 41 -11.27 -28.67 -0.95
N THR A 42 -11.42 -28.56 -2.27
CA THR A 42 -12.23 -27.54 -2.92
C THR A 42 -13.05 -28.17 -4.05
N VAL A 43 -14.31 -27.80 -4.18
CA VAL A 43 -15.17 -28.18 -5.29
C VAL A 43 -15.79 -26.93 -5.88
N ALA A 44 -15.57 -26.70 -7.18
CA ALA A 44 -16.23 -25.64 -7.93
C ALA A 44 -17.25 -26.26 -8.87
N THR A 45 -18.50 -25.79 -8.80
CA THR A 45 -19.53 -26.04 -9.81
C THR A 45 -19.85 -24.73 -10.52
N ILE A 46 -19.77 -24.74 -11.85
CA ILE A 46 -19.85 -23.54 -12.69
C ILE A 46 -20.93 -23.75 -13.73
N ASP A 47 -21.97 -22.93 -13.67
CA ASP A 47 -23.00 -22.85 -14.70
C ASP A 47 -22.55 -21.86 -15.77
N LEU A 48 -22.40 -22.31 -17.01
CA LEU A 48 -21.87 -21.47 -18.10
C LEU A 48 -22.58 -21.69 -19.41
N THR A 49 -22.50 -20.71 -20.30
CA THR A 49 -22.81 -20.88 -21.73
C THR A 49 -21.53 -20.74 -22.54
N SER A 50 -21.33 -21.63 -23.51
CA SER A 50 -20.17 -21.68 -24.38
C SER A 50 -20.58 -21.72 -25.86
N SER A 51 -19.96 -20.89 -26.69
CA SER A 51 -20.04 -20.95 -28.15
C SER A 51 -18.91 -21.77 -28.79
N VAL A 52 -17.99 -22.32 -28.00
CA VAL A 52 -16.85 -23.12 -28.43
C VAL A 52 -16.87 -24.51 -27.79
N GLU A 53 -16.28 -25.50 -28.45
CA GLU A 53 -16.25 -26.89 -27.96
C GLU A 53 -15.20 -27.14 -26.86
N SER A 54 -14.25 -26.23 -26.70
CA SER A 54 -13.17 -26.35 -25.72
C SER A 54 -12.67 -24.99 -25.23
N THR A 55 -12.28 -24.93 -23.97
CA THR A 55 -11.63 -23.78 -23.31
C THR A 55 -10.82 -24.28 -22.11
N TRP A 56 -10.46 -23.43 -21.14
CA TRP A 56 -9.82 -23.83 -19.90
C TRP A 56 -10.37 -23.06 -18.68
N LEU A 57 -10.26 -23.68 -17.50
CA LEU A 57 -10.36 -23.03 -16.19
C LEU A 57 -8.97 -22.77 -15.63
N ASP A 58 -8.85 -21.73 -14.82
CA ASP A 58 -7.64 -21.38 -14.09
C ASP A 58 -7.69 -22.03 -12.69
N PHE A 59 -6.63 -22.74 -12.31
CA PHE A 59 -6.47 -23.32 -10.99
C PHE A 59 -4.99 -23.52 -10.65
N ILE A 60 -4.54 -23.04 -9.50
CA ILE A 60 -3.17 -23.22 -9.00
C ILE A 60 -3.25 -23.91 -7.64
N GLY A 61 -3.32 -25.24 -7.68
CA GLY A 61 -3.42 -26.09 -6.49
C GLY A 61 -2.51 -27.31 -6.56
N ALA A 62 -2.58 -28.14 -5.53
CA ALA A 62 -1.77 -29.35 -5.41
C ALA A 62 -2.18 -30.44 -6.40
N ALA A 63 -3.48 -30.61 -6.65
CA ALA A 63 -4.01 -31.64 -7.54
C ALA A 63 -5.45 -31.32 -7.99
N VAL A 64 -5.86 -31.93 -9.10
CA VAL A 64 -7.24 -31.96 -9.61
C VAL A 64 -7.66 -33.43 -9.66
N ASP A 65 -8.72 -33.78 -8.93
CA ASP A 65 -9.15 -35.17 -8.75
C ASP A 65 -10.14 -35.58 -9.84
N SER A 66 -11.09 -34.71 -10.17
CA SER A 66 -12.08 -34.95 -11.22
C SER A 66 -12.53 -33.67 -11.91
N VAL A 67 -12.89 -33.81 -13.18
CA VAL A 67 -13.58 -32.79 -13.98
C VAL A 67 -14.78 -33.46 -14.63
N ASP A 68 -15.97 -32.91 -14.39
CA ASP A 68 -17.22 -33.38 -14.96
C ASP A 68 -17.85 -32.25 -15.79
N VAL A 69 -18.33 -32.57 -16.99
CA VAL A 69 -19.08 -31.66 -17.88
C VAL A 69 -20.45 -32.28 -18.11
N ASP A 70 -21.52 -31.59 -17.72
CA ASP A 70 -22.91 -32.06 -17.80
C ASP A 70 -23.13 -33.43 -17.13
N GLY A 71 -22.43 -33.64 -16.01
CA GLY A 71 -22.47 -34.89 -15.24
C GLY A 71 -21.68 -36.04 -15.83
N ALA A 72 -21.02 -35.86 -16.98
CA ALA A 72 -20.10 -36.83 -17.56
C ALA A 72 -18.65 -36.51 -17.19
N SER A 73 -17.96 -37.47 -16.58
CA SER A 73 -16.55 -37.33 -16.24
C SER A 73 -15.67 -37.32 -17.49
N ILE A 74 -14.77 -36.33 -17.56
CA ILE A 74 -13.78 -36.20 -18.63
C ILE A 74 -12.35 -36.40 -18.09
N PRO A 75 -11.37 -36.75 -18.94
CA PRO A 75 -9.98 -36.85 -18.51
C PRO A 75 -9.46 -35.53 -17.90
N VAL A 76 -8.76 -35.63 -16.77
CA VAL A 76 -8.10 -34.48 -16.14
C VAL A 76 -6.84 -34.11 -16.92
N GLU A 77 -6.91 -33.02 -17.68
CA GLU A 77 -5.77 -32.37 -18.33
C GLU A 77 -5.40 -31.10 -17.56
N TYR A 78 -4.46 -31.21 -16.62
CA TYR A 78 -4.01 -30.13 -15.72
C TYR A 78 -2.50 -29.93 -15.81
N ASP A 79 -2.06 -28.71 -16.12
CA ASP A 79 -0.63 -28.38 -16.30
C ASP A 79 0.04 -27.73 -15.08
N GLY A 80 -0.68 -27.63 -13.96
CA GLY A 80 -0.27 -26.88 -12.77
C GLY A 80 -0.89 -25.49 -12.65
N SER A 81 -1.58 -25.00 -13.68
CA SER A 81 -2.23 -23.68 -13.70
C SER A 81 -3.55 -23.62 -14.48
N ARG A 82 -3.71 -24.47 -15.51
CA ARG A 82 -4.90 -24.53 -16.37
C ARG A 82 -5.48 -25.94 -16.39
N ILE A 83 -6.80 -26.03 -16.34
CA ILE A 83 -7.59 -27.26 -16.50
C ILE A 83 -8.30 -27.18 -17.85
N VAL A 84 -8.00 -28.10 -18.77
CA VAL A 84 -8.64 -28.10 -20.09
C VAL A 84 -10.09 -28.60 -19.99
N LEU A 85 -11.02 -27.85 -20.58
CA LEU A 85 -12.41 -28.23 -20.75
C LEU A 85 -12.69 -28.63 -22.19
N ARG A 86 -13.46 -29.70 -22.39
CA ARG A 86 -13.84 -30.24 -23.71
C ARG A 86 -15.30 -30.66 -23.70
N GLY A 87 -15.89 -30.73 -24.90
CA GLY A 87 -17.28 -31.17 -25.06
C GLY A 87 -18.29 -30.10 -24.67
N LEU A 88 -17.88 -28.83 -24.69
CA LEU A 88 -18.76 -27.71 -24.36
C LEU A 88 -19.68 -27.37 -25.55
N GLY A 89 -20.89 -26.89 -25.27
CA GLY A 89 -21.73 -26.27 -26.29
C GLY A 89 -23.08 -25.84 -25.75
N GLY A 90 -23.51 -24.61 -26.06
CA GLY A 90 -24.73 -24.07 -25.44
C GLY A 90 -24.54 -23.92 -23.93
N SER A 91 -25.54 -24.31 -23.13
CA SER A 91 -25.44 -24.26 -21.67
C SER A 91 -24.81 -25.54 -21.11
N ASN A 92 -23.87 -25.41 -20.19
CA ASN A 92 -23.12 -26.51 -19.58
C ASN A 92 -23.01 -26.31 -18.06
N VAL A 93 -22.91 -27.42 -17.33
CA VAL A 93 -22.53 -27.44 -15.92
C VAL A 93 -21.17 -28.12 -15.79
N VAL A 94 -20.17 -27.38 -15.33
CA VAL A 94 -18.82 -27.90 -15.11
C VAL A 94 -18.58 -28.05 -13.62
N ARG A 95 -18.17 -29.25 -13.18
CA ARG A 95 -17.80 -29.52 -11.79
C ARG A 95 -16.35 -29.96 -11.70
N VAL A 96 -15.57 -29.30 -10.85
CA VAL A 96 -14.16 -29.62 -10.60
C VAL A 96 -13.97 -29.93 -9.12
N ALA A 97 -13.46 -31.11 -8.80
CA ALA A 97 -13.00 -31.45 -7.46
C ALA A 97 -11.47 -31.43 -7.44
N ALA A 98 -10.89 -30.73 -6.48
CA ALA A 98 -9.45 -30.46 -6.43
C ALA A 98 -8.94 -30.22 -5.00
N HIS A 99 -7.62 -30.07 -4.89
CA HIS A 99 -6.91 -29.78 -3.65
C HIS A 99 -6.15 -28.45 -3.77
N GLY A 100 -6.60 -27.42 -3.03
CA GLY A 100 -5.90 -26.14 -2.89
C GLY A 100 -4.78 -26.21 -1.86
N ASN A 101 -3.84 -25.26 -1.89
CA ASN A 101 -2.76 -25.15 -0.91
C ASN A 101 -3.05 -24.04 0.10
N TYR A 102 -2.84 -24.30 1.39
CA TYR A 102 -2.77 -23.22 2.37
C TYR A 102 -1.53 -22.37 2.09
N SER A 103 -1.72 -21.07 1.98
CA SER A 103 -0.67 -20.10 1.70
C SER A 103 -0.07 -19.52 2.99
N ARG A 104 1.17 -19.02 2.87
CA ARG A 104 1.88 -18.23 3.89
C ARG A 104 2.44 -16.93 3.30
N SER A 105 2.13 -16.66 2.03
CA SER A 105 2.61 -15.48 1.31
C SER A 105 1.58 -14.36 1.26
N GLY A 106 0.40 -14.52 1.87
CA GLY A 106 -0.67 -13.52 1.80
C GLY A 106 -1.38 -13.48 0.43
N GLU A 107 -1.27 -14.55 -0.36
CA GLU A 107 -1.96 -14.77 -1.64
C GLU A 107 -2.82 -16.03 -1.57
N GLY A 108 -4.02 -16.04 -2.15
CA GLY A 108 -4.94 -17.18 -2.09
C GLY A 108 -5.53 -17.34 -0.69
N LEU A 109 -5.66 -18.57 -0.19
CA LEU A 109 -6.12 -18.84 1.19
C LEU A 109 -4.93 -18.84 2.15
N HIS A 110 -4.66 -17.71 2.80
CA HIS A 110 -3.59 -17.56 3.78
C HIS A 110 -3.95 -18.31 5.07
N ARG A 111 -2.96 -19.02 5.64
CA ARG A 111 -3.05 -19.69 6.94
C ARG A 111 -1.99 -19.16 7.90
N PHE A 112 -2.48 -18.50 8.94
CA PHE A 112 -1.68 -18.01 10.06
C PHE A 112 -1.94 -18.85 11.31
N VAL A 113 -0.90 -19.11 12.10
CA VAL A 113 -1.01 -19.68 13.45
C VAL A 113 -0.45 -18.64 14.39
N ASP A 114 -1.28 -18.16 15.31
CA ASP A 114 -0.88 -17.10 16.23
C ASP A 114 -0.04 -17.66 17.37
N ASP A 115 1.18 -17.15 17.52
CA ASP A 115 2.10 -17.59 18.56
C ASP A 115 1.61 -17.26 19.99
N ALA A 116 0.57 -16.42 20.13
CA ALA A 116 0.00 -16.03 21.43
C ALA A 116 -1.06 -17.00 21.98
N ASP A 117 -1.81 -17.67 21.11
CA ASP A 117 -2.94 -18.54 21.49
C ASP A 117 -2.92 -19.92 20.82
N ASP A 118 -1.92 -20.20 19.98
CA ASP A 118 -1.76 -21.41 19.16
C ASP A 118 -2.98 -21.72 18.27
N GLN A 119 -3.82 -20.73 17.97
CA GLN A 119 -4.98 -20.87 17.10
C GLN A 119 -4.67 -20.58 15.64
N THR A 120 -5.39 -21.26 14.75
CA THR A 120 -5.30 -21.05 13.30
C THR A 120 -6.33 -20.01 12.84
N TYR A 121 -5.87 -19.05 12.04
CA TYR A 121 -6.67 -18.02 11.39
C TYR A 121 -6.48 -18.08 9.87
N LEU A 122 -7.60 -18.07 9.13
CA LEU A 122 -7.62 -18.12 7.67
C LEU A 122 -8.28 -16.87 7.10
N TYR A 123 -7.71 -16.35 6.02
CA TYR A 123 -8.34 -15.33 5.18
C TYR A 123 -7.92 -15.50 3.72
N THR A 124 -8.70 -14.93 2.81
CA THR A 124 -8.38 -14.92 1.38
C THR A 124 -7.86 -13.56 0.92
N GLN A 125 -6.88 -13.57 0.02
CA GLN A 125 -6.51 -12.41 -0.79
C GLN A 125 -6.37 -12.83 -2.24
N TYR A 126 -7.22 -12.29 -3.12
CA TYR A 126 -7.30 -12.72 -4.51
C TYR A 126 -6.81 -11.69 -5.52
N GLU A 127 -6.86 -10.39 -5.23
CA GLU A 127 -6.45 -9.40 -6.23
C GLU A 127 -4.93 -9.49 -6.54
N PRO A 128 -4.53 -9.48 -7.83
CA PRO A 128 -5.37 -9.40 -9.03
C PRO A 128 -5.94 -10.74 -9.54
N ALA A 129 -5.32 -11.89 -9.24
CA ALA A 129 -5.69 -13.15 -9.88
C ALA A 129 -5.28 -14.41 -9.07
N ASP A 130 -5.63 -14.43 -7.79
CA ASP A 130 -5.28 -15.48 -6.85
C ASP A 130 -6.53 -16.23 -6.31
N ALA A 131 -7.74 -15.97 -6.83
CA ALA A 131 -8.93 -16.79 -6.57
C ALA A 131 -8.75 -18.23 -7.09
N ARG A 132 -8.08 -18.37 -8.24
CA ARG A 132 -7.62 -19.65 -8.79
C ARG A 132 -6.71 -20.48 -7.87
N ARG A 133 -6.15 -19.90 -6.79
CA ARG A 133 -5.41 -20.67 -5.77
C ARG A 133 -6.34 -21.38 -4.77
N VAL A 134 -7.63 -21.05 -4.80
CA VAL A 134 -8.64 -21.56 -3.86
C VAL A 134 -9.69 -22.41 -4.56
N PHE A 135 -10.13 -22.02 -5.75
CA PHE A 135 -11.10 -22.79 -6.53
C PHE A 135 -10.87 -22.62 -8.03
N ALA A 136 -11.26 -23.62 -8.83
CA ALA A 136 -11.17 -23.52 -10.28
C ALA A 136 -12.18 -22.49 -10.81
N CYS A 137 -11.73 -21.54 -11.64
CA CYS A 137 -12.58 -20.45 -12.13
C CYS A 137 -12.13 -19.91 -13.49
N PHE A 138 -12.92 -19.00 -14.07
CA PHE A 138 -12.46 -18.15 -15.16
C PHE A 138 -11.88 -16.85 -14.57
N GLU A 139 -10.57 -16.83 -14.32
CA GLU A 139 -9.92 -15.74 -13.58
C GLU A 139 -9.72 -14.50 -14.48
N GLN A 140 -10.70 -13.60 -14.46
CA GLN A 140 -10.67 -12.29 -15.13
C GLN A 140 -11.81 -11.39 -14.62
N PRO A 141 -11.66 -10.06 -14.66
CA PRO A 141 -12.63 -9.15 -14.06
C PRO A 141 -13.97 -9.02 -14.82
N ASP A 142 -13.98 -9.21 -16.15
CA ASP A 142 -15.15 -9.01 -17.02
C ASP A 142 -16.11 -10.20 -17.14
N LEU A 143 -15.81 -11.32 -16.49
CA LEU A 143 -16.72 -12.47 -16.38
C LEU A 143 -17.40 -12.51 -15.00
N LYS A 144 -18.13 -11.42 -14.68
CA LYS A 144 -18.91 -11.34 -13.44
C LYS A 144 -19.98 -12.42 -13.36
N ALA A 145 -20.17 -12.97 -12.17
CA ALA A 145 -21.22 -13.93 -11.89
C ALA A 145 -21.64 -13.89 -10.41
N PRO A 146 -22.84 -14.38 -10.07
CA PRO A 146 -23.22 -14.72 -8.70
C PRO A 146 -22.36 -15.86 -8.13
N PHE A 147 -21.98 -15.78 -6.86
CA PHE A 147 -21.24 -16.81 -6.13
C PHE A 147 -22.03 -17.30 -4.93
N THR A 148 -22.06 -18.61 -4.73
CA THR A 148 -22.55 -19.27 -3.50
C THR A 148 -21.41 -20.05 -2.88
N PHE A 149 -20.97 -19.65 -1.68
CA PHE A 149 -19.97 -20.38 -0.92
C PHE A 149 -20.62 -21.33 0.10
N GLU A 150 -20.05 -22.51 0.23
CA GLU A 150 -20.30 -23.45 1.31
C GLU A 150 -18.98 -23.81 1.97
N VAL A 151 -18.82 -23.51 3.25
CA VAL A 151 -17.55 -23.71 3.97
C VAL A 151 -17.79 -24.66 5.13
N THR A 152 -17.04 -25.76 5.14
CA THR A 152 -16.97 -26.66 6.29
C THR A 152 -15.72 -26.32 7.10
N ALA A 153 -15.87 -25.93 8.36
CA ALA A 153 -14.79 -25.48 9.24
C ALA A 153 -15.00 -26.02 10.66
N PRO A 154 -13.98 -26.03 11.54
CA PRO A 154 -14.14 -26.44 12.92
C PRO A 154 -15.30 -25.75 13.65
N ASP A 155 -15.91 -26.46 14.59
CA ASP A 155 -16.99 -25.91 15.43
C ASP A 155 -16.49 -24.71 16.24
N GLY A 156 -17.33 -23.68 16.39
CA GLY A 156 -17.03 -22.48 17.16
C GLY A 156 -16.17 -21.43 16.45
N TRP A 157 -15.72 -21.70 15.22
CA TRP A 157 -15.10 -20.66 14.38
C TRP A 157 -16.15 -19.67 13.86
N GLU A 158 -15.76 -18.40 13.73
CA GLU A 158 -16.43 -17.47 12.81
C GLU A 158 -16.12 -17.94 11.39
N VAL A 159 -17.15 -18.03 10.54
CA VAL A 159 -17.02 -18.39 9.12
C VAL A 159 -17.73 -17.32 8.32
N LEU A 160 -16.97 -16.58 7.53
CA LEU A 160 -17.39 -15.33 6.91
C LEU A 160 -17.19 -15.40 5.40
N SER A 161 -18.10 -14.75 4.66
CA SER A 161 -17.98 -14.52 3.22
C SER A 161 -18.63 -13.17 2.85
N ASN A 162 -18.69 -12.84 1.56
CA ASN A 162 -19.31 -11.62 1.03
C ASN A 162 -20.76 -11.45 1.50
N GLN A 163 -21.53 -12.54 1.51
CA GLN A 163 -22.95 -12.54 1.88
C GLN A 163 -23.20 -13.12 3.27
N PRO A 164 -24.36 -12.84 3.90
CA PRO A 164 -24.78 -13.49 5.14
C PRO A 164 -24.97 -15.01 4.99
N ALA A 165 -24.77 -15.74 6.08
CA ALA A 165 -25.10 -17.16 6.14
C ALA A 165 -26.62 -17.38 6.03
N THR A 166 -27.03 -18.33 5.21
CA THR A 166 -28.44 -18.77 5.09
C THR A 166 -28.70 -20.05 5.87
N GLN A 167 -27.66 -20.85 6.11
CA GLN A 167 -27.75 -22.10 6.84
C GLN A 167 -26.41 -22.42 7.53
N THR A 168 -26.50 -22.92 8.76
CA THR A 168 -25.36 -23.52 9.49
C THR A 168 -25.79 -24.90 9.98
N LEU A 169 -25.05 -25.94 9.59
CA LEU A 169 -25.31 -27.33 9.99
C LEU A 169 -24.11 -27.88 10.76
N SER A 170 -24.35 -28.51 11.91
CA SER A 170 -23.32 -29.29 12.59
C SER A 170 -23.03 -30.58 11.82
N VAL A 171 -21.75 -30.86 11.57
CA VAL A 171 -21.22 -31.99 10.82
C VAL A 171 -19.98 -32.54 11.53
N ASP A 172 -20.09 -33.68 12.21
CA ASP A 172 -18.97 -34.43 12.81
C ASP A 172 -17.83 -33.58 13.43
N GLY A 173 -18.14 -32.79 14.46
CA GLY A 173 -17.16 -31.95 15.18
C GLY A 173 -16.71 -30.69 14.40
N ALA A 174 -17.46 -30.36 13.35
CA ALA A 174 -17.30 -29.19 12.52
C ALA A 174 -18.68 -28.59 12.21
N GLN A 175 -18.69 -27.39 11.64
CA GLN A 175 -19.87 -26.74 11.13
C GLN A 175 -19.73 -26.55 9.61
N ARG A 176 -20.84 -26.65 8.92
CA ARG A 176 -20.98 -26.34 7.50
C ARG A 176 -21.87 -25.13 7.36
N VAL A 177 -21.32 -24.05 6.82
CA VAL A 177 -21.98 -22.76 6.65
C VAL A 177 -22.21 -22.54 5.15
N THR A 178 -23.46 -22.31 4.77
CA THR A 178 -23.86 -21.97 3.40
C THR A 178 -24.28 -20.51 3.34
N PHE A 179 -23.66 -19.74 2.46
CA PHE A 179 -23.94 -18.32 2.29
C PHE A 179 -25.02 -18.06 1.23
N ALA A 180 -25.69 -16.91 1.31
CA ALA A 180 -26.60 -16.47 0.25
C ALA A 180 -25.81 -16.22 -1.05
N PRO A 181 -26.43 -16.39 -2.24
CA PRO A 181 -25.78 -16.02 -3.49
C PRO A 181 -25.48 -14.52 -3.53
N THR A 182 -24.27 -14.16 -3.97
CA THR A 182 -23.93 -12.75 -4.25
C THR A 182 -24.76 -12.22 -5.43
N LEU A 183 -24.83 -10.91 -5.56
CA LEU A 183 -25.08 -10.29 -6.87
C LEU A 183 -23.86 -10.51 -7.78
N PRO A 184 -23.96 -10.27 -9.11
CA PRO A 184 -22.82 -10.45 -10.01
C PRO A 184 -21.61 -9.62 -9.60
N ILE A 185 -20.51 -10.31 -9.29
CA ILE A 185 -19.22 -9.74 -8.93
C ILE A 185 -18.10 -10.50 -9.65
N SER A 186 -16.89 -9.92 -9.70
CA SER A 186 -15.71 -10.55 -10.29
C SER A 186 -15.08 -11.56 -9.32
N THR A 187 -14.30 -12.53 -9.83
CA THR A 187 -13.65 -13.57 -8.99
C THR A 187 -12.77 -12.98 -7.89
N TYR A 188 -11.99 -11.95 -8.22
CA TYR A 188 -10.98 -11.36 -7.35
C TYR A 188 -11.52 -10.64 -6.10
N ILE A 189 -12.82 -10.33 -6.05
CA ILE A 189 -13.49 -9.68 -4.91
C ILE A 189 -14.39 -10.65 -4.12
N THR A 190 -14.33 -11.94 -4.42
CA THR A 190 -14.90 -12.95 -3.53
C THR A 190 -13.99 -13.12 -2.30
N ALA A 191 -14.56 -13.43 -1.14
CA ALA A 191 -13.77 -13.58 0.08
C ALA A 191 -14.30 -14.66 1.02
N ILE A 192 -13.35 -15.28 1.74
CA ILE A 192 -13.58 -16.20 2.86
C ILE A 192 -12.63 -15.85 3.99
N ALA A 193 -13.15 -15.78 5.21
CA ALA A 193 -12.34 -15.80 6.43
C ALA A 193 -12.91 -16.82 7.41
N ALA A 194 -12.03 -17.57 8.07
CA ALA A 194 -12.43 -18.62 8.99
C ALA A 194 -11.42 -18.77 10.13
N GLY A 195 -11.90 -18.80 11.37
CA GLY A 195 -11.04 -18.89 12.55
C GLY A 195 -11.78 -18.48 13.82
N PRO A 196 -11.14 -18.57 15.00
CA PRO A 196 -11.71 -18.07 16.25
C PRO A 196 -11.58 -16.53 16.34
N TYR A 197 -12.07 -15.82 15.32
CA TYR A 197 -12.07 -14.36 15.29
C TYR A 197 -12.96 -13.79 16.40
N HIS A 198 -12.49 -12.73 17.05
CA HIS A 198 -13.34 -11.90 17.89
C HIS A 198 -14.14 -10.96 17.00
N ARG A 199 -15.47 -10.89 17.21
CA ARG A 199 -16.38 -10.04 16.44
C ARG A 199 -17.12 -9.07 17.34
N VAL A 200 -17.10 -7.79 16.97
CA VAL A 200 -18.02 -6.75 17.48
C VAL A 200 -19.01 -6.43 16.37
N ALA A 201 -20.29 -6.30 16.72
CA ALA A 201 -21.36 -6.01 15.77
C ALA A 201 -21.91 -4.59 15.96
N SER A 202 -22.34 -3.98 14.86
CA SER A 202 -23.08 -2.72 14.87
C SER A 202 -24.01 -2.65 13.65
N SER A 203 -24.65 -1.51 13.43
CA SER A 203 -25.44 -1.27 12.23
C SER A 203 -25.41 0.21 11.83
N TRP A 204 -25.78 0.46 10.58
CA TRP A 204 -26.08 1.78 10.04
C TRP A 204 -27.44 1.74 9.35
N SER A 205 -28.18 2.85 9.35
CA SER A 205 -29.47 2.92 8.66
C SER A 205 -29.73 4.30 8.06
N ARG A 206 -30.28 4.32 6.85
CA ARG A 206 -30.70 5.53 6.14
C ARG A 206 -31.97 5.24 5.35
N GLY A 207 -33.05 5.94 5.69
CA GLY A 207 -34.37 5.64 5.14
C GLY A 207 -34.81 4.23 5.53
N GLU A 208 -35.14 3.40 4.55
CA GLU A 208 -35.53 1.99 4.75
C GLU A 208 -34.35 1.01 4.68
N LEU A 209 -33.15 1.48 4.31
CA LEU A 209 -31.96 0.65 4.21
C LEU A 209 -31.29 0.52 5.58
N THR A 210 -31.09 -0.71 6.03
CA THR A 210 -30.24 -1.07 7.18
C THR A 210 -29.09 -1.93 6.69
N VAL A 211 -27.86 -1.58 7.07
CA VAL A 211 -26.64 -2.34 6.79
C VAL A 211 -26.07 -2.83 8.11
N GLU A 212 -25.93 -4.15 8.24
CA GLU A 212 -25.26 -4.78 9.37
C GLU A 212 -23.74 -4.57 9.25
N LEU A 213 -23.10 -4.16 10.35
CA LEU A 213 -21.68 -3.87 10.41
C LEU A 213 -20.95 -4.86 11.33
N GLY A 214 -19.75 -5.28 10.92
CA GLY A 214 -18.86 -6.09 11.74
C GLY A 214 -17.47 -5.48 11.83
N ALA A 215 -16.84 -5.55 13.00
CA ALA A 215 -15.42 -5.29 13.18
C ALA A 215 -14.79 -6.51 13.85
N LEU A 216 -13.75 -7.08 13.22
CA LEU A 216 -13.20 -8.37 13.61
C LEU A 216 -11.67 -8.34 13.67
N CYS A 217 -11.10 -9.07 14.64
CA CYS A 217 -9.66 -9.32 14.73
C CYS A 217 -9.42 -10.71 15.34
N ARG A 218 -8.19 -11.22 15.30
CA ARG A 218 -7.83 -12.44 16.04
C ARG A 218 -8.05 -12.27 17.54
N ALA A 219 -8.30 -13.37 18.25
CA ALA A 219 -8.73 -13.33 19.66
C ALA A 219 -7.73 -12.62 20.59
N SER A 220 -6.43 -12.85 20.36
CA SER A 220 -5.33 -12.21 21.08
C SER A 220 -5.24 -10.67 20.90
N LEU A 221 -5.85 -10.12 19.84
CA LEU A 221 -5.93 -8.67 19.60
C LEU A 221 -7.25 -8.05 20.09
N ALA A 222 -8.22 -8.84 20.54
CA ALA A 222 -9.52 -8.35 20.99
C ALA A 222 -9.44 -7.20 22.03
N PRO A 223 -8.52 -7.23 23.03
CA PRO A 223 -8.39 -6.12 23.99
C PRO A 223 -7.97 -4.78 23.37
N HIS A 224 -7.43 -4.80 22.15
CA HIS A 224 -6.88 -3.64 21.44
C HIS A 224 -7.79 -3.18 20.28
N LEU A 225 -8.89 -3.90 20.01
CA LEU A 225 -9.80 -3.55 18.92
C LEU A 225 -10.67 -2.34 19.31
N ASP A 226 -10.34 -1.20 18.71
CA ASP A 226 -11.10 0.04 18.80
C ASP A 226 -12.29 0.04 17.83
N ALA A 227 -13.25 -0.86 18.09
CA ALA A 227 -14.41 -1.08 17.22
C ALA A 227 -15.30 0.17 17.09
N ASP A 228 -15.45 0.96 18.16
CA ASP A 228 -16.27 2.16 18.15
C ASP A 228 -15.75 3.20 17.17
N ASN A 229 -14.44 3.45 17.13
CA ASN A 229 -13.86 4.36 16.14
C ASN A 229 -13.98 3.81 14.72
N VAL A 230 -13.76 2.51 14.53
CA VAL A 230 -13.93 1.86 13.21
C VAL A 230 -15.36 2.05 12.71
N PHE A 231 -16.37 1.82 13.55
CA PHE A 231 -17.77 2.02 13.17
C PHE A 231 -18.14 3.48 12.97
N ASP A 232 -17.60 4.42 13.76
CA ASP A 232 -17.85 5.85 13.56
C ASP A 232 -17.43 6.32 12.16
N ILE A 233 -16.19 6.01 11.75
CA ILE A 233 -15.69 6.31 10.41
C ILE A 233 -16.54 5.62 9.34
N THR A 234 -16.92 4.36 9.57
CA THR A 234 -17.77 3.60 8.63
C THR A 234 -19.14 4.26 8.43
N ARG A 235 -19.78 4.76 9.50
CA ARG A 235 -21.07 5.45 9.37
C ARG A 235 -20.92 6.77 8.63
N GLN A 236 -19.89 7.55 8.94
CA GLN A 236 -19.58 8.81 8.24
C GLN A 236 -19.33 8.58 6.74
N GLY A 237 -18.59 7.52 6.39
CA GLY A 237 -18.41 7.10 5.00
C GLY A 237 -19.71 6.71 4.31
N LEU A 238 -20.55 5.89 4.95
CA LEU A 238 -21.83 5.45 4.38
C LEU A 238 -22.79 6.63 4.16
N ASP A 239 -22.81 7.59 5.09
CA ASP A 239 -23.59 8.83 4.95
C ASP A 239 -23.10 9.65 3.76
N PHE A 240 -21.79 9.85 3.63
CA PHE A 240 -21.19 10.59 2.52
C PHE A 240 -21.49 9.91 1.18
N TYR A 241 -21.12 8.63 1.01
CA TYR A 241 -21.24 7.95 -0.28
C TYR A 241 -22.69 7.81 -0.73
N ALA A 242 -23.61 7.49 0.18
CA ALA A 242 -25.03 7.40 -0.15
C ALA A 242 -25.64 8.76 -0.54
N GLU A 243 -25.09 9.88 -0.06
CA GLU A 243 -25.54 11.22 -0.47
C GLU A 243 -24.97 11.64 -1.82
N TYR A 244 -23.66 11.50 -1.99
CA TYR A 244 -22.96 12.07 -3.14
C TYR A 244 -23.07 11.22 -4.41
N PHE A 245 -23.13 9.90 -4.27
CA PHE A 245 -23.26 8.97 -5.41
C PHE A 245 -24.71 8.67 -5.78
N ASP A 246 -25.69 9.07 -4.96
CA ASP A 246 -27.13 8.87 -5.19
C ASP A 246 -27.45 7.44 -5.65
N TYR A 247 -26.76 6.48 -5.03
CA TYR A 247 -26.91 5.04 -5.26
C TYR A 247 -26.73 4.32 -3.92
N PRO A 248 -27.74 3.58 -3.42
CA PRO A 248 -27.70 2.94 -2.11
C PRO A 248 -26.63 1.84 -2.04
N TYR A 249 -26.10 1.59 -0.84
CA TYR A 249 -25.15 0.50 -0.61
C TYR A 249 -25.75 -0.86 -1.05
N PRO A 250 -25.14 -1.58 -2.03
CA PRO A 250 -25.82 -2.68 -2.71
C PRO A 250 -25.53 -4.10 -2.19
N PHE A 251 -24.67 -4.29 -1.19
CA PHE A 251 -24.14 -5.62 -0.84
C PHE A 251 -24.68 -6.23 0.47
N GLY A 252 -25.61 -5.55 1.15
CA GLY A 252 -26.38 -6.08 2.28
C GLY A 252 -25.72 -5.93 3.66
N LYS A 253 -24.48 -6.40 3.83
CA LYS A 253 -23.69 -6.24 5.07
C LYS A 253 -22.34 -5.61 4.78
N TYR A 254 -21.66 -5.08 5.81
CA TYR A 254 -20.29 -4.54 5.70
C TYR A 254 -19.45 -5.00 6.89
N ASP A 255 -18.74 -6.12 6.72
CA ASP A 255 -17.78 -6.60 7.71
C ASP A 255 -16.38 -6.08 7.41
N GLN A 256 -15.67 -5.66 8.45
CA GLN A 256 -14.26 -5.24 8.42
C GLN A 256 -13.45 -6.19 9.29
N ILE A 257 -12.50 -6.89 8.69
CA ILE A 257 -11.68 -7.89 9.39
C ILE A 257 -10.19 -7.53 9.30
N PHE A 258 -9.56 -7.34 10.46
CA PHE A 258 -8.14 -7.08 10.59
C PHE A 258 -7.38 -8.40 10.66
N VAL A 259 -6.57 -8.69 9.64
CA VAL A 259 -5.93 -10.00 9.40
C VAL A 259 -4.40 -9.95 9.49
N PRO A 260 -3.75 -11.05 9.93
CA PRO A 260 -2.30 -11.14 10.11
C PRO A 260 -1.53 -11.29 8.80
N GLU A 261 -0.26 -10.89 8.79
CA GLU A 261 0.70 -11.08 7.67
C GLU A 261 0.19 -10.59 6.30
N TYR A 262 -0.63 -9.53 6.32
CA TYR A 262 -1.31 -9.01 5.15
C TYR A 262 -0.37 -8.17 4.29
N ASN A 263 -0.27 -8.49 2.99
CA ASN A 263 0.65 -7.80 2.08
C ASN A 263 0.27 -6.35 1.77
N LEU A 264 -1.00 -6.00 1.95
CA LEU A 264 -1.60 -4.74 1.55
C LEU A 264 -2.07 -3.96 2.78
N GLY A 265 -2.52 -2.71 2.55
CA GLY A 265 -3.22 -1.96 3.59
C GLY A 265 -4.60 -2.56 3.87
N ALA A 266 -5.36 -2.83 2.81
CA ALA A 266 -6.67 -3.44 2.84
C ALA A 266 -7.05 -4.01 1.45
N MET A 267 -8.23 -4.63 1.35
CA MET A 267 -8.86 -5.12 0.11
C MET A 267 -10.38 -5.05 0.24
N GLU A 268 -11.02 -4.57 -0.81
CA GLU A 268 -12.41 -4.10 -0.81
C GLU A 268 -13.48 -5.19 -0.89
N ASN A 269 -13.20 -6.46 -0.58
CA ASN A 269 -14.14 -7.55 -0.92
C ASN A 269 -15.56 -7.23 -0.40
N PRO A 270 -16.58 -7.07 -1.26
CA PRO A 270 -17.85 -6.48 -0.89
C PRO A 270 -18.53 -7.35 0.17
N GLY A 271 -18.82 -6.72 1.30
CA GLY A 271 -19.40 -7.35 2.48
C GLY A 271 -18.42 -8.04 3.43
N LEU A 272 -17.15 -8.20 3.07
CA LEU A 272 -16.08 -8.71 3.94
C LEU A 272 -14.72 -8.06 3.61
N VAL A 273 -14.58 -6.78 3.94
CA VAL A 273 -13.37 -5.99 3.67
C VAL A 273 -12.26 -6.41 4.63
N THR A 274 -11.10 -6.77 4.08
CA THR A 274 -9.92 -7.20 4.86
C THR A 274 -8.95 -6.06 5.04
N PHE A 275 -8.39 -5.90 6.23
CA PHE A 275 -7.41 -4.87 6.59
C PHE A 275 -6.18 -5.52 7.20
N THR A 276 -5.01 -4.89 7.06
CA THR A 276 -3.84 -5.28 7.86
C THR A 276 -4.12 -5.09 9.36
N GLU A 277 -3.72 -6.06 10.18
CA GLU A 277 -3.82 -5.92 11.64
C GLU A 277 -2.90 -4.85 12.24
N ALA A 278 -1.99 -4.26 11.45
CA ALA A 278 -1.22 -3.08 11.86
C ALA A 278 -2.11 -1.85 12.18
N TYR A 279 -3.40 -1.89 11.82
CA TYR A 279 -4.40 -0.90 12.21
C TYR A 279 -5.09 -1.18 13.57
N VAL A 280 -4.72 -2.27 14.24
CA VAL A 280 -5.09 -2.58 15.62
C VAL A 280 -3.92 -2.23 16.53
N PHE A 281 -3.99 -1.06 17.16
CA PHE A 281 -2.86 -0.51 17.91
C PHE A 281 -2.79 -1.10 19.32
N ARG A 282 -1.69 -1.80 19.62
CA ARG A 282 -1.44 -2.43 20.94
C ARG A 282 -1.01 -1.44 22.02
N GLY A 283 -0.38 -0.34 21.59
CA GLY A 283 0.16 0.72 22.42
C GLY A 283 -0.43 2.07 22.08
N SER A 284 0.30 3.14 22.40
CA SER A 284 -0.16 4.49 22.10
C SER A 284 -0.12 4.73 20.60
N ALA A 285 -1.23 5.19 20.02
CA ALA A 285 -1.33 5.55 18.61
C ALA A 285 -1.38 7.06 18.44
N THR A 286 -0.65 7.58 17.45
CA THR A 286 -0.73 9.00 17.11
C THR A 286 -2.03 9.31 16.37
N ASP A 287 -2.43 10.58 16.37
CA ASP A 287 -3.62 11.00 15.60
C ASP A 287 -3.46 10.71 14.10
N GLU A 288 -2.24 10.84 13.59
CA GLU A 288 -1.84 10.45 12.23
C GLU A 288 -2.07 8.96 11.95
N GLN A 289 -1.80 8.06 12.92
CA GLN A 289 -2.08 6.63 12.75
C GLN A 289 -3.59 6.37 12.65
N HIS A 290 -4.40 7.05 13.46
CA HIS A 290 -5.85 6.98 13.36
C HIS A 290 -6.38 7.58 12.04
N GLN A 291 -5.82 8.70 11.59
CA GLN A 291 -6.14 9.32 10.31
C GLN A 291 -5.83 8.36 9.15
N ARG A 292 -4.67 7.69 9.17
CA ARG A 292 -4.29 6.71 8.15
C ARG A 292 -5.25 5.51 8.10
N ARG A 293 -5.66 5.00 9.28
CA ARG A 293 -6.69 3.95 9.38
C ARG A 293 -8.02 4.43 8.78
N ALA A 294 -8.46 5.64 9.15
CA ALA A 294 -9.71 6.21 8.65
C ALA A 294 -9.68 6.41 7.13
N ASN A 295 -8.59 6.96 6.60
CA ASN A 295 -8.37 7.13 5.17
C ASN A 295 -8.45 5.79 4.42
N THR A 296 -7.84 4.73 4.97
CA THR A 296 -7.90 3.39 4.37
C THR A 296 -9.32 2.81 4.43
N ILE A 297 -10.03 2.93 5.55
CA ILE A 297 -11.44 2.51 5.65
C ILE A 297 -12.28 3.22 4.57
N LEU A 298 -12.12 4.54 4.43
CA LEU A 298 -12.88 5.32 3.47
C LEU A 298 -12.50 5.02 2.01
N HIS A 299 -11.23 4.69 1.75
CA HIS A 299 -10.75 4.17 0.46
C HIS A 299 -11.49 2.88 0.10
N GLU A 300 -11.48 1.87 0.98
CA GLU A 300 -12.16 0.59 0.73
C GLU A 300 -13.68 0.76 0.54
N MET A 301 -14.28 1.69 1.27
CA MET A 301 -15.70 1.99 1.11
C MET A 301 -16.03 2.61 -0.25
N ALA A 302 -15.13 3.39 -0.85
CA ALA A 302 -15.33 3.95 -2.19
C ALA A 302 -15.42 2.84 -3.24
N HIS A 303 -14.67 1.74 -3.04
CA HIS A 303 -14.64 0.63 -3.97
C HIS A 303 -15.96 -0.11 -4.13
N MET A 304 -16.82 -0.05 -3.11
CA MET A 304 -18.19 -0.59 -3.17
C MET A 304 -18.97 -0.04 -4.39
N TRP A 305 -18.62 1.16 -4.87
CA TRP A 305 -19.15 1.71 -6.11
C TRP A 305 -18.13 1.65 -7.27
N PHE A 306 -16.89 2.13 -7.05
CA PHE A 306 -15.81 2.12 -8.06
C PHE A 306 -14.84 0.95 -7.86
N GLY A 307 -15.07 -0.16 -8.55
CA GLY A 307 -14.31 -1.40 -8.38
C GLY A 307 -15.26 -2.59 -8.32
N ASP A 308 -16.25 -2.55 -7.43
CA ASP A 308 -17.14 -3.69 -7.18
C ASP A 308 -18.43 -3.60 -8.01
N LEU A 309 -19.21 -2.53 -7.80
CA LEU A 309 -20.46 -2.31 -8.52
C LEU A 309 -20.17 -2.10 -10.01
N VAL A 310 -19.21 -1.24 -10.33
CA VAL A 310 -18.72 -0.99 -11.69
C VAL A 310 -17.24 -1.31 -11.74
N THR A 311 -16.86 -2.30 -12.55
CA THR A 311 -15.49 -2.85 -12.61
C THR A 311 -14.88 -2.59 -13.99
N MET A 312 -13.56 -2.49 -14.09
CA MET A 312 -12.90 -2.44 -15.40
C MET A 312 -13.12 -3.73 -16.21
N VAL A 313 -13.03 -3.65 -17.54
CA VAL A 313 -13.01 -4.84 -18.41
C VAL A 313 -11.71 -5.62 -18.26
N TRP A 314 -10.59 -4.92 -18.11
CA TRP A 314 -9.26 -5.50 -17.87
C TRP A 314 -8.40 -4.53 -17.06
N TRP A 315 -7.27 -5.03 -16.55
CA TRP A 315 -6.36 -4.31 -15.66
C TRP A 315 -5.72 -3.03 -16.24
N ASP A 316 -5.85 -2.74 -17.53
CA ASP A 316 -5.41 -1.45 -18.12
C ASP A 316 -6.06 -0.24 -17.44
N ASP A 317 -7.32 -0.42 -17.03
CA ASP A 317 -8.12 0.59 -16.33
C ASP A 317 -8.12 0.37 -14.80
N LEU A 318 -7.16 -0.38 -14.26
CA LEU A 318 -6.99 -0.55 -12.80
C LEU A 318 -6.95 0.79 -12.05
N TRP A 319 -6.34 1.81 -12.65
CA TRP A 319 -6.28 3.14 -12.06
C TRP A 319 -7.68 3.73 -11.81
N LEU A 320 -8.68 3.42 -12.63
CA LEU A 320 -10.03 3.97 -12.47
C LEU A 320 -10.65 3.55 -11.13
N LYS A 321 -10.31 2.33 -10.69
CA LYS A 321 -10.65 1.81 -9.37
C LYS A 321 -9.78 2.48 -8.31
N GLU A 322 -8.47 2.30 -8.39
CA GLU A 322 -7.54 2.65 -7.30
C GLU A 322 -7.33 4.15 -7.10
N SER A 323 -7.15 4.90 -8.17
CA SER A 323 -7.00 6.36 -8.10
C SER A 323 -8.23 7.01 -7.52
N PHE A 324 -9.42 6.51 -7.89
CA PHE A 324 -10.69 7.07 -7.43
C PHE A 324 -10.87 6.83 -5.95
N ALA A 325 -10.65 5.60 -5.49
CA ALA A 325 -10.70 5.28 -4.08
C ALA A 325 -9.66 6.05 -3.26
N ASP A 326 -8.44 6.24 -3.76
CA ASP A 326 -7.39 6.98 -3.06
C ASP A 326 -7.71 8.48 -2.96
N PHE A 327 -8.30 9.06 -4.02
CA PHE A 327 -8.86 10.42 -3.99
C PHE A 327 -10.01 10.55 -2.99
N MET A 328 -10.99 9.63 -3.03
CA MET A 328 -12.15 9.66 -2.14
C MET A 328 -11.76 9.44 -0.69
N GLY A 329 -10.79 8.56 -0.41
CA GLY A 329 -10.25 8.34 0.92
C GLY A 329 -9.79 9.65 1.55
N SER A 330 -9.02 10.47 0.82
CA SER A 330 -8.59 11.79 1.31
C SER A 330 -9.73 12.81 1.37
N LEU A 331 -10.60 12.86 0.35
CA LEU A 331 -11.71 13.79 0.30
C LEU A 331 -12.70 13.59 1.46
N VAL A 332 -13.16 12.35 1.63
CA VAL A 332 -14.15 12.00 2.66
C VAL A 332 -13.53 12.12 4.06
N SER A 333 -12.24 11.80 4.23
CA SER A 333 -11.55 12.07 5.50
C SER A 333 -11.64 13.55 5.87
N ALA A 334 -11.33 14.43 4.92
CA ALA A 334 -11.29 15.88 5.15
C ALA A 334 -12.69 16.50 5.38
N GLU A 335 -13.74 15.94 4.77
CA GLU A 335 -15.06 16.57 4.73
C GLU A 335 -16.11 15.93 5.65
N ALA A 336 -15.98 14.63 5.95
CA ALA A 336 -16.99 13.87 6.69
C ALA A 336 -16.54 13.43 8.08
N THR A 337 -15.24 13.58 8.40
CA THR A 337 -14.66 13.09 9.66
C THR A 337 -13.98 14.22 10.43
N ARG A 338 -13.43 13.88 11.61
CA ARG A 338 -12.60 14.81 12.40
C ARG A 338 -11.23 15.14 11.78
N PHE A 339 -10.80 14.41 10.74
CA PHE A 339 -9.48 14.55 10.12
C PHE A 339 -9.47 15.59 8.99
N THR A 340 -9.78 16.84 9.31
CA THR A 340 -9.95 17.93 8.33
C THR A 340 -8.68 18.30 7.56
N ASP A 341 -7.52 17.85 8.03
CA ASP A 341 -6.18 18.07 7.48
C ASP A 341 -5.70 16.90 6.58
N ALA A 342 -6.55 15.95 6.19
CA ALA A 342 -6.15 14.79 5.39
C ALA A 342 -5.42 15.13 4.07
N TRP A 343 -5.69 16.31 3.50
CA TRP A 343 -4.96 16.80 2.32
C TRP A 343 -3.50 17.16 2.59
N VAL A 344 -3.13 17.48 3.83
CA VAL A 344 -1.74 17.70 4.24
C VAL A 344 -0.96 16.39 4.14
N ALA A 345 -1.48 15.31 4.72
CA ALA A 345 -0.90 13.97 4.62
C ALA A 345 -0.80 13.50 3.16
N PHE A 346 -1.82 13.80 2.34
CA PHE A 346 -1.79 13.52 0.90
C PHE A 346 -0.64 14.24 0.19
N ALA A 347 -0.50 15.55 0.42
CA ALA A 347 0.50 16.40 -0.23
C ALA A 347 1.94 16.01 0.14
N ILE A 348 2.21 15.74 1.42
CA ILE A 348 3.57 15.47 1.90
C ILE A 348 3.99 14.00 1.77
N LYS A 349 3.06 13.03 1.93
CA LYS A 349 3.38 11.59 1.88
C LYS A 349 2.93 10.93 0.60
N ARG A 350 1.64 11.03 0.29
CA ARG A 350 1.03 10.26 -0.82
C ARG A 350 1.62 10.70 -2.16
N LYS A 351 1.68 12.01 -2.43
CA LYS A 351 2.34 12.54 -3.65
C LYS A 351 3.84 12.26 -3.70
N ALA A 352 4.54 12.22 -2.57
CA ALA A 352 5.97 11.91 -2.57
C ALA A 352 6.28 10.50 -3.12
N TRP A 353 5.41 9.52 -2.83
CA TRP A 353 5.48 8.18 -3.41
C TRP A 353 5.28 8.21 -4.93
N ALA A 354 4.27 8.94 -5.41
CA ALA A 354 4.06 9.14 -6.85
C ALA A 354 5.25 9.81 -7.53
N TYR A 355 5.80 10.89 -6.96
CA TYR A 355 6.98 11.58 -7.52
C TYR A 355 8.20 10.68 -7.59
N LEU A 356 8.37 9.74 -6.64
CA LEU A 356 9.42 8.74 -6.72
C LEU A 356 9.18 7.81 -7.90
N GLN A 357 7.99 7.20 -7.98
CA GLN A 357 7.67 6.20 -8.99
C GLN A 357 7.71 6.77 -10.42
N ASP A 358 7.13 7.95 -10.63
CA ASP A 358 7.02 8.59 -11.96
C ASP A 358 8.35 9.14 -12.50
N GLN A 359 9.39 9.19 -11.66
CA GLN A 359 10.76 9.55 -12.06
C GLN A 359 11.65 8.34 -12.36
N LEU A 360 11.18 7.11 -12.09
CA LEU A 360 11.94 5.90 -12.38
C LEU A 360 12.01 5.67 -13.90
N PRO A 361 13.06 4.99 -14.41
CA PRO A 361 13.14 4.61 -15.82
C PRO A 361 12.02 3.65 -16.26
N THR A 362 11.31 3.07 -15.29
CA THR A 362 10.16 2.18 -15.46
C THR A 362 8.82 2.91 -15.37
N THR A 363 8.82 4.24 -15.35
CA THR A 363 7.60 5.06 -15.37
C THR A 363 6.67 4.64 -16.52
N HIS A 364 5.37 4.76 -16.27
CA HIS A 364 4.31 4.47 -17.22
C HIS A 364 3.18 5.50 -17.09
N PRO A 365 2.34 5.68 -18.14
CA PRO A 365 1.13 6.48 -18.02
C PRO A 365 0.18 5.88 -16.96
N ILE A 366 -0.73 6.69 -16.42
CA ILE A 366 -1.76 6.21 -15.47
C ILE A 366 -2.62 5.12 -16.14
N VAL A 367 -3.04 5.35 -17.38
CA VAL A 367 -3.64 4.34 -18.24
C VAL A 367 -2.51 3.58 -18.92
N ALA A 368 -2.08 2.48 -18.30
CA ALA A 368 -0.97 1.66 -18.75
C ALA A 368 -1.42 0.53 -19.70
N ASP A 369 -0.50 0.07 -20.55
CA ASP A 369 -0.72 -1.13 -21.38
C ASP A 369 -0.35 -2.39 -20.58
N ILE A 370 -1.36 -3.04 -20.00
CA ILE A 370 -1.25 -4.23 -19.16
C ILE A 370 -1.51 -5.47 -20.02
N VAL A 371 -0.44 -5.97 -20.63
CA VAL A 371 -0.53 -7.13 -21.54
C VAL A 371 -0.82 -8.45 -20.82
N ASP A 372 -0.46 -8.57 -19.53
CA ASP A 372 -0.60 -9.78 -18.73
C ASP A 372 -0.74 -9.49 -17.21
N LEU A 373 -0.94 -10.55 -16.41
CA LEU A 373 -1.15 -10.44 -14.96
C LEU A 373 0.10 -10.02 -14.18
N GLU A 374 1.30 -10.41 -14.63
CA GLU A 374 2.52 -9.97 -13.95
C GLU A 374 2.73 -8.47 -14.11
N ALA A 375 2.44 -7.91 -15.30
CA ALA A 375 2.40 -6.47 -15.52
C ALA A 375 1.35 -5.79 -14.62
N ALA A 376 0.16 -6.39 -14.47
CA ALA A 376 -0.86 -5.88 -13.56
C ALA A 376 -0.33 -5.78 -12.12
N LYS A 377 0.27 -6.86 -11.59
CA LYS A 377 0.82 -6.91 -10.22
C LYS A 377 1.88 -5.83 -9.96
N LEU A 378 2.68 -5.47 -10.95
CA LEU A 378 3.72 -4.44 -10.81
C LEU A 378 3.22 -3.01 -10.99
N ASN A 379 2.02 -2.83 -11.54
CA ASN A 379 1.39 -1.52 -11.70
C ASN A 379 0.54 -1.12 -10.49
N PHE A 380 0.47 -1.93 -9.43
CA PHE A 380 0.00 -1.50 -8.10
C PHE A 380 1.07 -0.64 -7.41
N ASP A 381 1.36 0.53 -7.98
CA ASP A 381 2.46 1.41 -7.57
C ASP A 381 2.03 2.86 -7.38
N GLY A 382 2.99 3.74 -7.09
CA GLY A 382 2.72 5.15 -6.81
C GLY A 382 2.09 5.92 -7.98
N ILE A 383 2.14 5.40 -9.21
CA ILE A 383 1.50 6.02 -10.37
C ILE A 383 0.00 5.72 -10.35
N THR A 384 -0.38 4.44 -10.29
CA THR A 384 -1.79 4.01 -10.33
C THR A 384 -2.60 4.53 -9.15
N TYR A 385 -1.98 4.64 -7.97
CA TYR A 385 -2.63 5.18 -6.78
C TYR A 385 -2.47 6.70 -6.70
N ALA A 386 -1.28 7.15 -6.30
CA ALA A 386 -1.08 8.51 -5.82
C ALA A 386 -1.00 9.56 -6.94
N LYS A 387 -0.35 9.25 -8.09
CA LYS A 387 -0.39 10.14 -9.26
C LYS A 387 -1.81 10.22 -9.80
N GLY A 388 -2.47 9.08 -9.97
CA GLY A 388 -3.84 9.02 -10.42
C GLY A 388 -4.82 9.79 -9.53
N ALA A 389 -4.74 9.63 -8.20
CA ALA A 389 -5.54 10.42 -7.25
C ALA A 389 -5.23 11.93 -7.31
N SER A 390 -3.97 12.30 -7.51
CA SER A 390 -3.58 13.70 -7.71
C SER A 390 -4.15 14.27 -9.01
N VAL A 391 -4.17 13.45 -10.06
CA VAL A 391 -4.76 13.79 -11.36
C VAL A 391 -6.29 13.84 -11.27
N LEU A 392 -6.93 13.02 -10.43
CA LEU A 392 -8.36 13.15 -10.14
C LEU A 392 -8.67 14.41 -9.35
N LYS A 393 -7.84 14.79 -8.37
CA LYS A 393 -7.97 16.10 -7.69
C LYS A 393 -7.87 17.26 -8.70
N GLN A 394 -6.91 17.16 -9.62
CA GLN A 394 -6.74 18.10 -10.74
C GLN A 394 -7.95 18.09 -11.70
N LEU A 395 -8.53 16.92 -11.98
CA LEU A 395 -9.74 16.76 -12.80
C LEU A 395 -10.92 17.43 -12.12
N VAL A 396 -11.15 17.19 -10.83
CA VAL A 396 -12.24 17.81 -10.06
C VAL A 396 -12.10 19.33 -10.03
N ALA A 397 -10.88 19.84 -9.86
CA ALA A 397 -10.60 21.28 -9.97
C ALA A 397 -10.89 21.80 -11.39
N PHE A 398 -10.64 20.99 -12.42
CA PHE A 398 -10.90 21.34 -13.82
C PHE A 398 -12.40 21.30 -14.17
N VAL A 399 -13.11 20.19 -13.95
CA VAL A 399 -14.53 20.07 -14.35
C VAL A 399 -15.50 20.75 -13.38
N GLY A 400 -15.06 21.01 -12.16
CA GLY A 400 -15.91 21.47 -11.07
C GLY A 400 -16.51 20.31 -10.27
N ARG A 401 -16.54 20.47 -8.95
CA ARG A 401 -16.98 19.45 -8.00
C ARG A 401 -18.40 18.93 -8.26
N ASP A 402 -19.35 19.83 -8.46
CA ASP A 402 -20.77 19.45 -8.65
C ASP A 402 -20.95 18.63 -9.94
N ALA A 403 -20.27 19.04 -11.02
CA ALA A 403 -20.30 18.31 -12.29
C ALA A 403 -19.66 16.91 -12.14
N PHE A 404 -18.57 16.79 -11.39
CA PHE A 404 -17.93 15.50 -11.11
C PHE A 404 -18.86 14.53 -10.37
N PHE A 405 -19.53 14.98 -9.30
CA PHE A 405 -20.45 14.10 -8.58
C PHE A 405 -21.72 13.79 -9.38
N GLU A 406 -22.25 14.73 -10.16
CA GLU A 406 -23.35 14.44 -11.09
C GLU A 406 -22.93 13.39 -12.14
N ALA A 407 -21.70 13.44 -12.63
CA ALA A 407 -21.17 12.43 -13.53
C ALA A 407 -21.10 11.05 -12.85
N ALA A 408 -20.57 10.99 -11.63
CA ALA A 408 -20.50 9.74 -10.86
C ALA A 408 -21.90 9.11 -10.68
N ARG A 409 -22.92 9.91 -10.32
CA ARG A 409 -24.31 9.43 -10.18
C ARG A 409 -24.84 8.79 -11.45
N ARG A 410 -24.64 9.44 -12.60
CA ARG A 410 -25.09 8.92 -13.91
C ARG A 410 -24.33 7.65 -14.29
N TYR A 411 -23.03 7.65 -14.09
CA TYR A 411 -22.14 6.54 -14.38
C TYR A 411 -22.55 5.27 -13.61
N PHE A 412 -22.74 5.35 -12.29
CA PHE A 412 -23.16 4.19 -11.51
C PHE A 412 -24.53 3.64 -11.91
N LYS A 413 -25.52 4.53 -12.11
CA LYS A 413 -26.86 4.12 -12.53
C LYS A 413 -26.86 3.44 -13.90
N ALA A 414 -25.98 3.85 -14.81
CA ALA A 414 -25.88 3.29 -16.15
C ALA A 414 -25.14 1.94 -16.19
N HIS A 415 -24.14 1.73 -15.32
CA HIS A 415 -23.20 0.62 -15.43
C HIS A 415 -23.22 -0.38 -14.26
N ALA A 416 -24.18 -0.26 -13.33
CA ALA A 416 -24.30 -1.13 -12.15
C ALA A 416 -24.23 -2.63 -12.50
N TYR A 417 -23.39 -3.36 -11.75
CA TYR A 417 -23.07 -4.79 -11.92
C TYR A 417 -22.43 -5.16 -13.25
N GLY A 418 -21.98 -4.17 -14.03
CA GLY A 418 -21.32 -4.36 -15.31
C GLY A 418 -19.82 -4.07 -15.25
N ASN A 419 -19.24 -4.01 -16.45
CA ASN A 419 -17.87 -3.61 -16.68
C ASN A 419 -17.79 -2.39 -17.60
N THR A 420 -16.76 -1.57 -17.43
CA THR A 420 -16.56 -0.32 -18.17
C THR A 420 -15.12 -0.14 -18.63
N THR A 421 -14.93 0.85 -19.48
CA THR A 421 -13.65 1.37 -19.94
C THR A 421 -13.53 2.85 -19.60
N LEU A 422 -12.33 3.41 -19.76
CA LEU A 422 -12.12 4.86 -19.63
C LEU A 422 -13.11 5.71 -20.45
N VAL A 423 -13.49 5.26 -21.65
CA VAL A 423 -14.37 6.04 -22.53
C VAL A 423 -15.73 6.28 -21.88
N ASP A 424 -16.27 5.28 -21.18
CA ASP A 424 -17.57 5.37 -20.51
C ASP A 424 -17.58 6.48 -19.43
N LEU A 425 -16.49 6.63 -18.68
CA LEU A 425 -16.35 7.72 -17.70
C LEU A 425 -16.20 9.09 -18.38
N LEU A 426 -15.35 9.20 -19.40
CA LEU A 426 -15.06 10.48 -20.07
C LEU A 426 -16.29 11.04 -20.77
N ASP A 427 -17.13 10.19 -21.33
CA ASP A 427 -18.35 10.58 -22.03
C ASP A 427 -19.31 11.31 -21.07
N VAL A 428 -19.56 10.72 -19.90
CA VAL A 428 -20.43 11.31 -18.88
C VAL A 428 -19.84 12.59 -18.26
N LEU A 429 -18.53 12.64 -18.03
CA LEU A 429 -17.86 13.85 -17.55
C LEU A 429 -17.93 15.00 -18.57
N THR A 430 -17.81 14.69 -19.86
CA THR A 430 -17.94 15.69 -20.94
C THR A 430 -19.36 16.27 -20.97
N GLU A 431 -20.37 15.40 -20.88
CA GLU A 431 -21.79 15.81 -20.87
C GLU A 431 -22.16 16.71 -19.68
N THR A 432 -21.63 16.40 -18.50
CA THR A 432 -21.99 17.10 -17.25
C THR A 432 -21.20 18.38 -17.02
N SER A 433 -19.93 18.43 -17.43
CA SER A 433 -19.05 19.59 -17.22
C SER A 433 -19.11 20.61 -18.36
N GLY A 434 -19.48 20.19 -19.58
CA GLY A 434 -19.39 21.03 -20.78
C GLY A 434 -17.96 21.39 -21.20
N ARG A 435 -16.92 20.79 -20.59
CA ARG A 435 -15.51 20.96 -20.97
C ARG A 435 -15.07 19.80 -21.87
N ASP A 436 -14.07 20.03 -22.72
CA ASP A 436 -13.38 18.95 -23.43
C ASP A 436 -12.47 18.20 -22.46
N VAL A 437 -12.98 17.09 -21.91
CA VAL A 437 -12.24 16.24 -20.97
C VAL A 437 -11.38 15.22 -21.71
N ARG A 438 -11.63 14.95 -23.01
CA ARG A 438 -10.91 13.89 -23.75
C ARG A 438 -9.47 14.28 -24.00
N GLU A 439 -9.21 15.48 -24.52
CA GLU A 439 -7.83 15.94 -24.74
C GLU A 439 -7.08 16.13 -23.43
N TRP A 440 -7.78 16.65 -22.41
CA TRP A 440 -7.23 16.74 -21.05
C TRP A 440 -6.81 15.36 -20.52
N ALA A 441 -7.69 14.36 -20.64
CA ALA A 441 -7.46 12.98 -20.21
C ALA A 441 -6.32 12.33 -21.00
N ARG A 442 -6.23 12.57 -22.31
CA ARG A 442 -5.11 12.10 -23.13
C ARG A 442 -3.78 12.62 -22.60
N ILE A 443 -3.68 13.90 -22.29
CA ILE A 443 -2.44 14.49 -21.76
C ILE A 443 -2.16 13.99 -20.35
N TRP A 444 -3.15 13.96 -19.46
CA TRP A 444 -2.92 13.62 -18.05
C TRP A 444 -2.76 12.12 -17.80
N LEU A 445 -3.62 11.30 -18.39
CA LEU A 445 -3.73 9.88 -18.09
C LEU A 445 -2.87 9.01 -19.02
N GLN A 446 -2.64 9.43 -20.27
CA GLN A 446 -1.97 8.61 -21.29
C GLN A 446 -0.54 9.07 -21.60
N THR A 447 0.06 9.93 -20.76
CA THR A 447 1.48 10.32 -20.88
C THR A 447 2.22 10.19 -19.55
N THR A 448 3.54 9.97 -19.61
CA THR A 448 4.44 9.77 -18.45
C THR A 448 5.05 11.06 -17.93
N GLY A 449 5.60 11.01 -16.71
CA GLY A 449 6.46 12.05 -16.18
C GLY A 449 5.75 13.15 -15.41
N VAL A 450 6.57 13.94 -14.72
CA VAL A 450 6.18 14.97 -13.77
C VAL A 450 6.73 16.33 -14.19
N SER A 451 5.84 17.29 -14.38
CA SER A 451 6.21 18.68 -14.67
C SER A 451 6.88 19.32 -13.45
N THR A 452 7.92 20.12 -13.69
CA THR A 452 8.52 20.99 -12.68
C THR A 452 8.06 22.42 -12.93
N LEU A 453 7.45 23.05 -11.92
CA LEU A 453 6.98 24.44 -11.95
C LEU A 453 7.99 25.36 -11.25
N SER A 454 8.36 26.45 -11.90
CA SER A 454 9.22 27.50 -11.34
C SER A 454 8.82 28.89 -11.84
N LEU A 455 9.34 29.93 -11.17
CA LEU A 455 9.25 31.31 -11.64
C LEU A 455 10.56 31.76 -12.29
N ASP A 456 10.45 32.42 -13.44
CA ASP A 456 11.54 33.14 -14.13
C ASP A 456 11.09 34.57 -14.43
N GLY A 457 11.37 35.47 -13.49
CA GLY A 457 10.80 36.82 -13.47
C GLY A 457 9.27 36.76 -13.40
N THR A 458 8.61 37.43 -14.34
CA THR A 458 7.13 37.46 -14.44
C THR A 458 6.54 36.29 -15.24
N HIS A 459 7.27 35.18 -15.35
CA HIS A 459 6.81 34.02 -16.10
C HIS A 459 6.82 32.78 -15.22
N LEU A 460 5.69 32.09 -15.20
CA LEU A 460 5.61 30.72 -14.70
C LEU A 460 6.10 29.78 -15.80
N VAL A 461 7.13 29.00 -15.48
CA VAL A 461 7.76 28.04 -16.39
C VAL A 461 7.42 26.64 -15.93
N GLN A 462 7.09 25.77 -16.88
CA GLN A 462 6.88 24.35 -16.65
C GLN A 462 7.74 23.49 -17.58
N THR A 463 8.35 22.43 -17.03
CA THR A 463 8.92 21.34 -17.85
C THR A 463 7.82 20.38 -18.27
N ASP A 464 7.99 19.70 -19.41
CA ASP A 464 7.05 18.71 -19.95
C ASP A 464 5.59 19.22 -19.91
N PRO A 465 5.25 20.23 -20.73
CA PRO A 465 4.04 21.04 -20.50
C PRO A 465 2.74 20.24 -20.50
N ARG A 466 1.91 20.49 -19.49
CA ARG A 466 0.57 19.90 -19.27
C ARG A 466 -0.45 20.99 -18.94
N PRO A 467 -1.76 20.74 -19.17
CA PRO A 467 -2.81 21.68 -18.80
C PRO A 467 -3.04 21.64 -17.28
N HIS A 468 -2.29 22.44 -16.55
CA HIS A 468 -2.41 22.59 -15.10
C HIS A 468 -3.45 23.66 -14.76
N ARG A 469 -4.20 23.40 -13.70
CA ARG A 469 -5.00 24.35 -12.94
C ARG A 469 -4.41 24.39 -11.55
N LEU A 470 -3.89 25.53 -11.13
CA LEU A 470 -3.20 25.65 -9.85
C LEU A 470 -3.54 26.97 -9.16
N ALA A 471 -3.29 27.04 -7.86
CA ALA A 471 -3.26 28.29 -7.12
C ALA A 471 -1.79 28.70 -6.86
N VAL A 472 -1.53 30.00 -6.94
CA VAL A 472 -0.30 30.62 -6.46
C VAL A 472 -0.66 31.42 -5.22
N GLY A 473 -0.06 31.07 -4.09
CA GLY A 473 -0.23 31.75 -2.83
C GLY A 473 0.89 32.77 -2.62
N ILE A 474 0.51 33.98 -2.24
CA ILE A 474 1.44 35.06 -1.91
C ILE A 474 1.34 35.27 -0.40
N TYR A 475 2.47 35.21 0.28
CA TYR A 475 2.57 35.22 1.73
C TYR A 475 3.42 36.40 2.19
N ASP A 476 2.96 37.05 3.25
CA ASP A 476 3.67 38.13 3.93
C ASP A 476 3.51 38.00 5.44
N TYR A 477 4.41 38.68 6.17
CA TYR A 477 4.38 38.71 7.62
C TYR A 477 3.20 39.52 8.14
N ASN A 478 2.40 38.92 9.02
CA ASN A 478 1.40 39.64 9.81
C ASN A 478 2.06 40.39 10.99
N GLU A 479 1.24 41.09 11.80
CA GLU A 479 1.73 41.85 12.97
C GLU A 479 2.43 40.97 14.03
N SER A 480 2.08 39.70 14.11
CA SER A 480 2.70 38.71 14.99
C SER A 480 4.00 38.15 14.43
N GLY A 481 4.36 38.47 13.19
CA GLY A 481 5.51 37.93 12.47
C GLY A 481 5.30 36.52 11.94
N ASP A 482 4.05 36.10 11.73
CA ASP A 482 3.71 34.84 11.05
C ASP A 482 3.50 35.11 9.55
N LEU A 483 3.96 34.20 8.70
CA LEU A 483 3.72 34.23 7.27
C LEU A 483 2.30 33.74 6.99
N VAL A 484 1.45 34.66 6.56
CA VAL A 484 0.04 34.40 6.23
C VAL A 484 -0.22 34.73 4.77
N ARG A 485 -1.15 33.99 4.15
CA ARG A 485 -1.52 34.23 2.76
C ARG A 485 -2.26 35.56 2.62
N THR A 486 -1.68 36.49 1.88
CA THR A 486 -2.26 37.82 1.58
C THR A 486 -3.02 37.82 0.26
N GLU A 487 -2.57 37.04 -0.72
CA GLU A 487 -3.24 36.90 -2.00
C GLU A 487 -3.24 35.44 -2.49
N ARG A 488 -4.29 35.08 -3.23
CA ARG A 488 -4.44 33.78 -3.90
C ARG A 488 -4.79 34.02 -5.36
N VAL A 489 -3.91 33.60 -6.26
CA VAL A 489 -4.08 33.75 -7.70
C VAL A 489 -4.31 32.37 -8.32
N GLU A 490 -5.51 32.13 -8.87
CA GLU A 490 -5.84 30.86 -9.54
C GLU A 490 -5.63 30.98 -11.05
N LEU A 491 -4.90 30.03 -11.64
CA LEU A 491 -4.44 30.10 -13.01
C LEU A 491 -4.60 28.75 -13.72
N ASP A 492 -4.95 28.81 -15.00
CA ASP A 492 -4.80 27.70 -15.94
C ASP A 492 -3.55 27.97 -16.79
N ILE A 493 -2.61 27.01 -16.86
CA ILE A 493 -1.41 27.09 -17.70
C ILE A 493 -1.33 25.86 -18.62
N THR A 494 -0.92 26.08 -19.86
CA THR A 494 -0.76 25.01 -20.87
C THR A 494 0.62 25.06 -21.53
N GLU A 495 1.13 26.27 -21.74
CA GLU A 495 2.41 26.50 -22.40
C GLU A 495 3.59 26.28 -21.45
N SER A 496 4.76 25.99 -22.03
CA SER A 496 6.03 25.87 -21.27
C SER A 496 6.41 27.13 -20.53
N ARG A 497 5.94 28.30 -21.00
CA ARG A 497 6.16 29.60 -20.37
C ARG A 497 4.87 30.42 -20.46
N THR A 498 4.31 30.77 -19.31
CA THR A 498 3.09 31.59 -19.21
C THR A 498 3.40 32.89 -18.48
N SER A 499 3.07 34.02 -19.08
CA SER A 499 3.21 35.32 -18.40
C SER A 499 2.19 35.41 -17.28
N VAL A 500 2.64 35.78 -16.09
CA VAL A 500 1.81 35.93 -14.90
C VAL A 500 2.05 37.31 -14.29
N ASP A 501 0.99 37.92 -13.78
CA ASP A 501 1.05 39.15 -13.00
C ASP A 501 0.76 38.78 -11.55
N LEU A 502 1.82 38.60 -10.76
CA LEU A 502 1.75 38.20 -9.36
C LEU A 502 2.16 39.41 -8.50
N PRO A 503 1.42 39.72 -7.42
CA PRO A 503 1.84 40.75 -6.49
C PRO A 503 3.15 40.35 -5.79
N PRO A 504 3.93 41.32 -5.29
CA PRO A 504 5.08 41.01 -4.45
C PRO A 504 4.63 40.46 -3.09
N GLY A 505 5.48 39.65 -2.46
CA GLY A 505 5.36 39.20 -1.07
C GLY A 505 6.62 38.49 -0.62
N ALA A 506 6.79 38.29 0.68
CA ALA A 506 7.95 37.60 1.25
C ALA A 506 8.11 36.15 0.75
N LEU A 507 7.02 35.47 0.41
CA LEU A 507 7.04 34.11 -0.14
C LEU A 507 5.98 33.96 -1.24
N THR A 508 6.41 33.51 -2.42
CA THR A 508 5.53 33.07 -3.51
C THR A 508 5.51 31.55 -3.61
N LEU A 509 4.40 30.93 -3.20
CA LEU A 509 4.21 29.49 -3.23
C LEU A 509 3.42 29.08 -4.47
N LEU A 510 4.10 28.47 -5.44
CA LEU A 510 3.43 27.83 -6.57
C LEU A 510 2.70 26.56 -6.12
N ASN A 511 1.57 26.26 -6.76
CA ASN A 511 0.72 25.11 -6.42
C ASN A 511 0.30 25.10 -4.94
N ASP A 512 -0.01 26.28 -4.42
CA ASP A 512 -0.71 26.41 -3.14
C ASP A 512 -2.03 25.60 -3.19
N GLU A 513 -2.50 25.14 -2.05
CA GLU A 513 -3.64 24.21 -1.91
C GLU A 513 -3.45 22.84 -2.62
N ASP A 514 -2.26 22.59 -3.17
CA ASP A 514 -1.83 21.31 -3.73
C ASP A 514 -2.78 20.78 -4.84
N LEU A 515 -3.30 21.66 -5.68
CA LEU A 515 -4.33 21.35 -6.68
C LEU A 515 -3.83 20.48 -7.83
N THR A 516 -2.58 20.69 -8.27
CA THR A 516 -2.00 19.94 -9.40
C THR A 516 -0.94 18.91 -8.96
N TYR A 517 -0.69 17.93 -9.81
CA TYR A 517 0.47 17.04 -9.73
C TYR A 517 1.68 17.67 -10.45
N ALA A 518 2.59 18.27 -9.69
CA ALA A 518 3.83 18.84 -10.22
C ALA A 518 4.87 19.07 -9.10
N LYS A 519 6.15 18.98 -9.44
CA LYS A 519 7.23 19.42 -8.54
C LYS A 519 7.31 20.94 -8.55
N VAL A 520 7.29 21.56 -7.39
CA VAL A 520 7.48 23.02 -7.26
C VAL A 520 8.95 23.33 -6.99
N ARG A 521 9.43 24.43 -7.54
CA ARG A 521 10.73 25.03 -7.22
C ARG A 521 10.50 26.44 -6.71
N LEU A 522 10.93 26.68 -5.47
CA LEU A 522 10.91 28.01 -4.87
C LEU A 522 11.94 28.88 -5.61
N ASP A 523 11.56 30.12 -5.92
CA ASP A 523 12.51 31.13 -6.36
C ASP A 523 13.48 31.50 -5.23
N ALA A 524 14.52 32.27 -5.55
CA ALA A 524 15.58 32.58 -4.61
C ALA A 524 15.11 33.38 -3.37
N GLU A 525 14.15 34.30 -3.54
CA GLU A 525 13.61 35.11 -2.44
C GLU A 525 12.73 34.24 -1.55
N SER A 526 11.80 33.48 -2.15
CA SER A 526 10.96 32.52 -1.45
C SER A 526 11.77 31.47 -0.67
N LEU A 527 12.82 30.92 -1.27
CA LEU A 527 13.71 29.96 -0.59
C LEU A 527 14.42 30.61 0.61
N SER A 528 14.92 31.83 0.47
CA SER A 528 15.56 32.56 1.56
C SER A 528 14.59 32.83 2.72
N THR A 529 13.33 33.19 2.42
CA THR A 529 12.29 33.37 3.43
C THR A 529 11.98 32.07 4.16
N VAL A 530 11.84 30.96 3.41
CA VAL A 530 11.61 29.63 3.99
C VAL A 530 12.77 29.19 4.89
N GLU A 531 14.02 29.36 4.47
CA GLU A 531 15.19 29.04 5.30
C GLU A 531 15.28 29.87 6.59
N ALA A 532 14.71 31.08 6.58
CA ALA A 532 14.72 31.96 7.74
C ALA A 532 13.53 31.74 8.68
N SER A 533 12.38 31.28 8.18
CA SER A 533 11.08 31.43 8.86
C SER A 533 10.04 30.36 8.51
N LEU A 534 10.42 29.13 8.14
CA LEU A 534 9.45 28.07 7.78
C LEU A 534 8.42 27.81 8.89
N ASP A 535 8.85 27.78 10.15
CA ASP A 535 8.00 27.61 11.34
C ASP A 535 6.94 28.70 11.53
N ARG A 536 7.08 29.82 10.81
CA ARG A 536 6.15 30.96 10.84
C ARG A 536 5.05 30.86 9.80
N VAL A 537 5.08 29.89 8.87
CA VAL A 537 4.01 29.69 7.88
C VAL A 537 2.79 29.08 8.57
N SER A 538 1.69 29.83 8.63
CA SER A 538 0.53 29.46 9.45
C SER A 538 -0.27 28.27 8.90
N ASP A 539 -0.39 28.16 7.57
CA ASP A 539 -1.20 27.13 6.92
C ASP A 539 -0.44 25.79 6.82
N PRO A 540 -0.96 24.69 7.41
CA PRO A 540 -0.28 23.40 7.37
C PRO A 540 -0.17 22.82 5.96
N LEU A 541 -1.15 23.05 5.08
CA LEU A 541 -1.06 22.55 3.71
C LEU A 541 0.05 23.26 2.93
N ALA A 542 0.18 24.58 3.08
CA ALA A 542 1.30 25.34 2.54
C ALA A 542 2.65 24.82 3.08
N ARG A 543 2.77 24.55 4.39
CA ARG A 543 3.97 23.92 4.97
C ARG A 543 4.26 22.55 4.34
N GLY A 544 3.23 21.73 4.12
CA GLY A 544 3.35 20.44 3.43
C GLY A 544 3.87 20.57 2.00
N VAL A 545 3.36 21.54 1.22
CA VAL A 545 3.86 21.81 -0.14
C VAL A 545 5.32 22.31 -0.11
N ILE A 546 5.67 23.17 0.84
CA ILE A 546 7.04 23.69 1.01
C ILE A 546 8.00 22.54 1.34
N TRP A 547 7.71 21.72 2.35
CA TRP A 547 8.57 20.58 2.72
C TRP A 547 8.69 19.57 1.57
N SER A 548 7.60 19.30 0.84
CA SER A 548 7.63 18.47 -0.36
C SER A 548 8.55 19.07 -1.44
N SER A 549 8.47 20.38 -1.67
CA SER A 549 9.33 21.11 -2.61
C SER A 549 10.82 21.03 -2.22
N LEU A 550 11.13 21.23 -0.94
CA LEU A 550 12.49 21.12 -0.40
C LEU A 550 13.04 19.69 -0.57
N TRP A 551 12.27 18.68 -0.18
CA TRP A 551 12.67 17.27 -0.29
C TRP A 551 12.91 16.85 -1.75
N ASN A 552 11.99 17.22 -2.65
CA ASN A 552 12.16 16.99 -4.08
C ASN A 552 13.42 17.68 -4.63
N SER A 553 13.78 18.84 -4.11
CA SER A 553 15.00 19.56 -4.54
C SER A 553 16.28 18.87 -4.05
N VAL A 554 16.27 18.29 -2.83
CA VAL A 554 17.40 17.47 -2.34
C VAL A 554 17.57 16.21 -3.17
N ARG A 555 16.47 15.49 -3.43
CA ARG A 555 16.46 14.26 -4.23
C ARG A 555 16.96 14.47 -5.67
N ASP A 556 16.68 15.63 -6.24
CA ASP A 556 17.14 16.04 -7.56
C ASP A 556 18.57 16.62 -7.56
N ALA A 557 19.25 16.65 -6.40
CA ALA A 557 20.57 17.25 -6.21
C ALA A 557 20.62 18.77 -6.56
N GLN A 558 19.50 19.48 -6.36
CA GLN A 558 19.37 20.93 -6.58
C GLN A 558 19.44 21.74 -5.28
N LEU A 559 19.12 21.12 -4.14
CA LEU A 559 19.31 21.67 -2.80
C LEU A 559 20.33 20.82 -2.05
N SER A 560 21.28 21.48 -1.37
CA SER A 560 22.26 20.76 -0.54
C SER A 560 21.55 20.01 0.59
N VAL A 561 21.99 18.77 0.83
CA VAL A 561 21.47 17.95 1.92
C VAL A 561 21.73 18.60 3.28
N PHE A 562 22.84 19.33 3.43
CA PHE A 562 23.17 20.01 4.67
C PHE A 562 22.23 21.18 4.97
N ARG A 563 21.85 21.96 3.95
CA ARG A 563 20.83 23.03 4.10
C ARG A 563 19.48 22.45 4.49
N TYR A 564 19.10 21.32 3.91
CA TYR A 564 17.87 20.63 4.29
C TYR A 564 17.90 20.14 5.73
N LEU A 565 18.96 19.45 6.14
CA LEU A 565 19.09 18.95 7.51
C LEU A 565 19.15 20.09 8.55
N ASP A 566 19.79 21.22 8.23
CA ASP A 566 19.77 22.43 9.07
C ASP A 566 18.35 22.97 9.27
N MET A 567 17.56 23.06 8.19
CA MET A 567 16.13 23.43 8.31
C MET A 567 15.34 22.42 9.13
N VAL A 568 15.60 21.11 8.98
CA VAL A 568 14.94 20.09 9.80
C VAL A 568 15.27 20.26 11.27
N GLU A 569 16.55 20.38 11.63
CA GLU A 569 16.99 20.56 13.01
C GLU A 569 16.36 21.82 13.64
N ARG A 570 16.27 22.90 12.87
CA ARG A 570 15.74 24.19 13.33
C ARG A 570 14.21 24.21 13.46
N PHE A 571 13.49 23.65 12.49
CA PHE A 571 12.04 23.88 12.36
C PHE A 571 11.18 22.67 12.71
N ALA A 572 11.66 21.42 12.56
CA ALA A 572 10.87 20.25 12.93
C ALA A 572 10.44 20.22 14.41
N PRO A 573 11.25 20.68 15.39
CA PRO A 573 10.82 20.75 16.79
C PRO A 573 9.60 21.65 17.05
N ALA A 574 9.31 22.59 16.13
CA ALA A 574 8.14 23.47 16.22
C ALA A 574 6.94 22.98 15.38
N GLU A 575 7.12 21.98 14.50
CA GLU A 575 6.03 21.48 13.67
C GLU A 575 4.94 20.82 14.53
N THR A 576 3.69 21.20 14.26
CA THR A 576 2.50 20.81 15.02
C THR A 576 1.68 19.76 14.30
N ASP A 577 1.74 19.72 12.96
CA ASP A 577 1.08 18.71 12.15
C ASP A 577 1.89 17.41 12.16
N LEU A 578 1.27 16.32 12.62
CA LEU A 578 1.94 15.04 12.78
C LEU A 578 2.29 14.37 11.44
N ALA A 579 1.47 14.57 10.40
CA ALA A 579 1.77 14.01 9.09
C ALA A 579 3.03 14.66 8.51
N ILE A 580 3.15 15.99 8.64
CA ILE A 580 4.35 16.73 8.24
C ILE A 580 5.56 16.28 9.07
N LEU A 581 5.46 16.32 10.41
CA LEU A 581 6.55 15.96 11.31
C LEU A 581 7.08 14.55 11.00
N SER A 582 6.21 13.53 11.01
CA SER A 582 6.62 12.15 10.73
C SER A 582 7.28 11.98 9.35
N SER A 583 6.84 12.74 8.33
CA SER A 583 7.48 12.72 7.00
C SER A 583 8.89 13.28 7.06
N ILE A 584 9.06 14.48 7.65
CA ILE A 584 10.36 15.15 7.76
C ILE A 584 11.37 14.28 8.51
N LEU A 585 10.96 13.64 9.62
CA LEU A 585 11.83 12.76 10.39
C LEU A 585 12.31 11.55 9.57
N THR A 586 11.43 10.98 8.76
CA THR A 586 11.74 9.86 7.87
C THR A 586 12.69 10.29 6.75
N ASP A 587 12.38 11.43 6.12
CA ASP A 587 13.19 11.99 5.03
C ASP A 587 14.57 12.43 5.52
N ALA A 588 14.69 12.99 6.72
CA ALA A 588 15.95 13.35 7.35
C ALA A 588 16.82 12.11 7.63
N GLN A 589 16.24 11.06 8.23
CA GLN A 589 16.93 9.78 8.42
C GLN A 589 17.42 9.21 7.08
N TYR A 590 16.57 9.22 6.05
CA TYR A 590 16.95 8.77 4.71
C TYR A 590 18.08 9.61 4.13
N ALA A 591 18.01 10.93 4.23
CA ALA A 591 19.03 11.85 3.74
C ALA A 591 20.40 11.60 4.37
N VAL A 592 20.44 11.38 5.70
CA VAL A 592 21.67 11.02 6.43
C VAL A 592 22.28 9.73 5.88
N LEU A 593 21.47 8.71 5.62
CA LEU A 593 21.95 7.40 5.19
C LEU A 593 22.32 7.34 3.69
N HIS A 594 21.59 8.06 2.85
CA HIS A 594 21.67 7.91 1.40
C HIS A 594 22.30 9.10 0.67
N TYR A 595 22.14 10.34 1.15
CA TYR A 595 22.55 11.54 0.42
C TYR A 595 23.76 12.25 1.02
N VAL A 596 24.03 12.07 2.31
CA VAL A 596 25.28 12.55 2.92
C VAL A 596 26.46 11.70 2.40
N PRO A 597 27.55 12.34 1.93
CA PRO A 597 28.77 11.62 1.53
C PRO A 597 29.26 10.67 2.62
N LYS A 598 29.68 9.45 2.23
CA LYS A 598 30.08 8.39 3.18
C LYS A 598 31.11 8.86 4.22
N SER A 599 32.07 9.70 3.83
CA SER A 599 33.12 10.24 4.70
C SER A 599 32.61 11.20 5.79
N LEU A 600 31.47 11.87 5.55
CA LEU A 600 30.87 12.84 6.48
C LEU A 600 29.74 12.22 7.31
N ARG A 601 29.19 11.09 6.86
CA ARG A 601 28.04 10.43 7.48
C ARG A 601 28.18 10.16 8.98
N PRO A 602 29.33 9.69 9.53
CA PRO A 602 29.45 9.47 10.97
C PRO A 602 29.21 10.74 11.81
N ASN A 603 29.70 11.89 11.34
CA ASN A 603 29.53 13.16 12.05
C ASN A 603 28.08 13.66 11.94
N VAL A 604 27.48 13.55 10.75
CA VAL A 604 26.09 14.00 10.54
C VAL A 604 25.09 13.09 11.26
N SER A 605 25.31 11.77 11.28
CA SER A 605 24.45 10.85 12.02
C SER A 605 24.53 11.08 13.54
N ALA A 606 25.69 11.46 14.07
CA ALA A 606 25.84 11.86 15.46
C ALA A 606 25.02 13.13 15.78
N GLY A 607 25.09 14.16 14.93
CA GLY A 607 24.27 15.38 15.10
C GLY A 607 22.77 15.10 15.01
N TRP A 608 22.35 14.22 14.09
CA TRP A 608 20.95 13.80 13.97
C TRP A 608 20.47 13.00 15.18
N LEU A 609 21.31 12.11 15.72
CA LEU A 609 21.03 11.39 16.96
C LEU A 609 20.83 12.37 18.13
N GLU A 610 21.71 13.36 18.28
CA GLU A 610 21.56 14.39 19.33
C GLU A 610 20.31 15.25 19.16
N THR A 611 19.94 15.57 17.91
CA THR A 611 18.72 16.31 17.60
C THR A 611 17.47 15.53 18.05
N THR A 612 17.36 14.27 17.63
CA THR A 612 16.23 13.41 17.99
C THR A 612 16.18 13.11 19.49
N TRP A 613 17.35 12.93 20.12
CA TRP A 613 17.48 12.78 21.56
C TRP A 613 16.94 14.02 22.29
N LYS A 614 17.42 15.22 21.97
CA LYS A 614 16.95 16.45 22.60
C LYS A 614 15.44 16.64 22.40
N ALA A 615 14.97 16.47 21.17
CA ALA A 615 13.58 16.72 20.80
C ALA A 615 12.59 15.79 21.52
N VAL A 616 12.93 14.52 21.80
CA VAL A 616 12.04 13.62 22.54
C VAL A 616 11.85 14.06 24.01
N PHE A 617 12.86 14.67 24.63
CA PHE A 617 12.77 15.19 26.00
C PHE A 617 12.09 16.58 26.07
N GLU A 618 12.16 17.37 25.00
CA GLU A 618 11.56 18.71 24.94
C GLU A 618 10.13 18.73 24.40
N ALA A 619 9.73 17.69 23.66
CA ALA A 619 8.36 17.55 23.17
C ALA A 619 7.35 17.50 24.33
N GLU A 620 6.13 17.96 24.05
CA GLU A 620 5.04 17.94 25.03
C GLU A 620 4.81 16.49 25.53
N PRO A 621 4.84 16.25 26.86
CA PRO A 621 4.62 14.92 27.43
C PRO A 621 3.32 14.28 26.95
N GLU A 622 3.33 12.97 26.73
CA GLU A 622 2.16 12.16 26.29
C GLU A 622 1.62 12.54 24.90
N SER A 623 2.30 13.44 24.16
CA SER A 623 1.86 13.86 22.83
C SER A 623 2.29 12.90 21.72
N GLY A 624 1.51 12.88 20.63
CA GLY A 624 1.91 12.16 19.41
C GLY A 624 3.25 12.65 18.83
N ARG A 625 3.62 13.91 19.09
CA ARG A 625 4.90 14.50 18.66
C ARG A 625 6.06 13.88 19.43
N GLN A 626 5.91 13.69 20.74
CA GLN A 626 6.90 13.00 21.56
C GLN A 626 7.09 11.56 21.08
N LEU A 627 6.01 10.85 20.74
CA LEU A 627 6.11 9.50 20.18
C LEU A 627 6.78 9.47 18.79
N ALA A 628 6.50 10.44 17.92
CA ALA A 628 7.17 10.57 16.62
C ALA A 628 8.69 10.79 16.79
N TRP A 629 9.09 11.66 17.71
CA TRP A 629 10.50 11.87 18.05
C TRP A 629 11.16 10.65 18.68
N ALA A 630 10.45 9.90 19.54
CA ALA A 630 10.95 8.65 20.11
C ALA A 630 11.23 7.59 19.03
N ARG A 631 10.34 7.46 18.04
CA ARG A 631 10.54 6.58 16.89
C ARG A 631 11.72 7.04 16.03
N ALA A 632 11.84 8.34 15.76
CA ALA A 632 12.99 8.89 15.03
C ALA A 632 14.31 8.67 15.79
N LEU A 633 14.31 8.82 17.11
CA LEU A 633 15.45 8.50 17.97
C LEU A 633 15.85 7.02 17.83
N SER A 634 14.89 6.08 17.84
CA SER A 634 15.21 4.66 17.65
C SER A 634 15.86 4.39 16.28
N ALA A 635 15.41 5.06 15.22
CA ALA A 635 16.00 4.93 13.90
C ALA A 635 17.41 5.55 13.80
N ALA A 636 17.63 6.70 14.44
CA ALA A 636 18.94 7.35 14.53
C ALA A 636 19.93 6.52 15.37
N ALA A 637 19.48 5.96 16.49
CA ALA A 637 20.28 5.11 17.37
C ALA A 637 20.67 3.76 16.71
N ALA A 638 19.94 3.32 15.70
CA ALA A 638 20.28 2.10 14.96
C ALA A 638 21.49 2.26 14.03
N VAL A 639 21.94 3.50 13.80
CA VAL A 639 23.03 3.83 12.86
C VAL A 639 24.16 4.65 13.51
N ASN A 640 23.99 5.04 14.78
CA ASN A 640 24.99 5.73 15.58
C ASN A 640 24.80 5.35 17.05
N ASP A 641 25.89 4.99 17.73
CA ASP A 641 25.89 4.39 19.05
C ASP A 641 26.21 5.36 20.20
N ALA A 642 26.35 6.66 19.92
CA ALA A 642 26.79 7.63 20.92
C ALA A 642 25.89 7.76 22.16
N ARG A 643 24.64 7.25 22.08
CA ARG A 643 23.65 7.21 23.17
C ARG A 643 23.26 5.79 23.59
N ALA A 644 24.03 4.77 23.21
CA ALA A 644 23.68 3.38 23.46
C ALA A 644 23.53 3.07 24.96
N ASP A 645 24.42 3.60 25.80
CA ASP A 645 24.38 3.41 27.25
C ASP A 645 23.13 4.04 27.88
N GLU A 646 22.75 5.24 27.47
CA GLU A 646 21.54 5.92 27.96
C GLU A 646 20.26 5.23 27.47
N VAL A 647 20.19 4.85 26.20
CA VAL A 647 19.06 4.09 25.65
C VAL A 647 18.90 2.76 26.39
N ARG A 648 19.98 2.03 26.63
CA ARG A 648 19.97 0.79 27.40
C ARG A 648 19.51 1.03 28.84
N SER A 649 20.02 2.07 29.50
CA SER A 649 19.62 2.41 30.87
C SER A 649 18.13 2.75 30.99
N ILE A 650 17.55 3.37 29.95
CA ILE A 650 16.09 3.62 29.87
C ILE A 650 15.32 2.30 29.71
N LEU A 651 15.78 1.40 28.83
CA LEU A 651 15.14 0.09 28.61
C LEU A 651 15.17 -0.81 29.85
N ASP A 652 16.27 -0.78 30.60
CA ASP A 652 16.51 -1.53 31.84
C ASP A 652 15.84 -0.87 33.06
N GLY A 653 15.34 0.36 32.93
CA GLY A 653 14.70 1.12 34.00
C GLY A 653 15.66 1.66 35.07
N THR A 654 16.96 1.72 34.77
CA THR A 654 18.00 2.26 35.67
C THR A 654 18.15 3.78 35.54
N CYS A 655 17.69 4.36 34.43
CA CYS A 655 17.58 5.80 34.20
C CYS A 655 16.13 6.16 33.84
N PRO A 656 15.54 7.26 34.35
CA PRO A 656 14.24 7.71 33.89
C PRO A 656 14.31 8.12 32.40
N GLY A 657 13.37 7.61 31.61
CA GLY A 657 13.15 8.07 30.23
C GLY A 657 12.49 9.46 30.17
N PRO A 658 12.17 9.94 28.95
CA PRO A 658 11.40 11.17 28.76
C PRO A 658 10.08 11.15 29.54
N VAL A 659 9.78 12.24 30.24
CA VAL A 659 8.55 12.36 31.03
C VAL A 659 7.33 12.27 30.11
N GLY A 660 6.37 11.41 30.46
CA GLY A 660 5.14 11.19 29.70
C GLY A 660 5.26 10.22 28.52
N LEU A 661 6.47 9.73 28.21
CA LEU A 661 6.64 8.74 27.14
C LEU A 661 6.41 7.32 27.67
N ALA A 662 5.31 6.71 27.26
CA ALA A 662 5.08 5.29 27.50
C ALA A 662 6.03 4.45 26.61
N LEU A 663 6.87 3.63 27.24
CA LEU A 663 7.66 2.62 26.54
C LEU A 663 6.81 1.37 26.30
N ASP A 664 5.89 1.46 25.33
CA ASP A 664 5.11 0.31 24.89
C ASP A 664 6.00 -0.76 24.20
N PRO A 665 5.50 -2.00 24.02
CA PRO A 665 6.31 -3.08 23.45
C PRO A 665 6.95 -2.75 22.10
N ASP A 666 6.24 -2.02 21.23
CA ASP A 666 6.74 -1.69 19.89
C ASP A 666 7.93 -0.72 19.97
N LEU A 667 7.85 0.32 20.81
CA LEU A 667 8.95 1.24 21.03
C LEU A 667 10.14 0.56 21.73
N ARG A 668 9.88 -0.33 22.69
CA ARG A 668 10.94 -1.10 23.36
C ARG A 668 11.71 -1.98 22.37
N TRP A 669 10.99 -2.70 21.52
CA TRP A 669 11.61 -3.50 20.45
C TRP A 669 12.39 -2.65 19.46
N ALA A 670 11.88 -1.48 19.06
CA ALA A 670 12.60 -0.56 18.18
C ALA A 670 13.96 -0.13 18.77
N LEU A 671 13.99 0.18 20.07
CA LEU A 671 15.22 0.53 20.78
C LEU A 671 16.16 -0.68 20.95
N TRP A 672 15.64 -1.88 21.23
CA TRP A 672 16.46 -3.11 21.26
C TRP A 672 17.07 -3.44 19.90
N ILE A 673 16.32 -3.27 18.82
CA ILE A 673 16.82 -3.43 17.45
C ILE A 673 17.92 -2.40 17.16
N ALA A 674 17.77 -1.16 17.63
CA ALA A 674 18.79 -0.12 17.49
C ALA A 674 20.09 -0.47 18.23
N LEU A 675 19.98 -0.92 19.49
CA LEU A 675 21.13 -1.42 20.26
C LEU A 675 21.75 -2.65 19.62
N SER A 676 20.94 -3.56 19.06
CA SER A 676 21.44 -4.74 18.35
C SER A 676 22.26 -4.34 17.13
N ALA A 677 21.73 -3.46 16.27
CA ALA A 677 22.39 -3.00 15.05
C ALA A 677 23.74 -2.32 15.32
N THR A 678 23.92 -1.73 16.50
CA THR A 678 25.17 -1.09 16.92
C THR A 678 26.07 -1.97 17.79
N GLY A 679 25.68 -3.22 18.07
CA GLY A 679 26.48 -4.17 18.86
C GLY A 679 26.38 -4.00 20.38
N HIS A 680 25.36 -3.29 20.87
CA HIS A 680 25.13 -2.98 22.28
C HIS A 680 24.01 -3.81 22.94
N ALA A 681 23.49 -4.82 22.22
CA ALA A 681 22.55 -5.80 22.75
C ALA A 681 22.88 -7.22 22.26
N SER A 682 22.43 -8.21 23.02
CA SER A 682 22.69 -9.62 22.82
C SER A 682 21.38 -10.42 22.74
N VAL A 683 21.49 -11.68 22.27
CA VAL A 683 20.35 -12.61 22.26
C VAL A 683 19.70 -12.74 23.65
N SER A 684 20.48 -12.72 24.73
CA SER A 684 19.95 -12.79 26.09
C SER A 684 19.09 -11.57 26.46
N ASP A 685 19.40 -10.39 25.92
CA ASP A 685 18.57 -9.19 26.12
C ASP A 685 17.23 -9.36 25.41
N PHE A 686 17.25 -9.89 24.18
CA PHE A 686 16.04 -10.16 23.39
C PHE A 686 15.18 -11.26 24.00
N ASP A 687 15.77 -12.31 24.56
CA ASP A 687 15.05 -13.34 25.32
C ASP A 687 14.32 -12.74 26.53
N GLY A 688 15.00 -11.83 27.23
CA GLY A 688 14.43 -11.07 28.35
C GLY A 688 13.24 -10.21 27.92
N GLU A 689 13.33 -9.54 26.78
CA GLU A 689 12.22 -8.74 26.25
C GLU A 689 11.07 -9.61 25.71
N LEU A 690 11.39 -10.71 25.01
CA LEU A 690 10.40 -11.66 24.50
C LEU A 690 9.58 -12.31 25.62
N SER A 691 10.17 -12.48 26.81
CA SER A 691 9.43 -12.95 27.99
C SER A 691 8.33 -11.97 28.46
N LYS A 692 8.42 -10.69 28.07
CA LYS A 692 7.43 -9.64 28.35
C LYS A 692 6.45 -9.45 27.20
N ASP A 693 6.90 -9.67 25.96
CA ASP A 693 6.08 -9.59 24.75
C ASP A 693 6.20 -10.86 23.89
N SER A 694 5.51 -11.92 24.30
CA SER A 694 5.51 -13.21 23.59
C SER A 694 4.56 -13.26 22.39
N THR A 695 4.00 -12.13 21.98
CA THR A 695 3.07 -12.05 20.83
C THR A 695 3.79 -12.32 19.51
N SER A 696 3.03 -12.57 18.43
CA SER A 696 3.62 -12.76 17.10
C SER A 696 4.40 -11.54 16.60
N ALA A 697 3.94 -10.32 16.93
CA ALA A 697 4.69 -9.09 16.65
C ALA A 697 6.02 -9.04 17.44
N GLY A 698 6.00 -9.39 18.73
CA GLY A 698 7.21 -9.48 19.56
C GLY A 698 8.21 -10.53 19.05
N ARG A 699 7.74 -11.68 18.57
CA ARG A 699 8.59 -12.70 17.94
C ARG A 699 9.18 -12.25 16.61
N THR A 700 8.43 -11.51 15.81
CA THR A 700 8.93 -10.92 14.57
C THR A 700 10.00 -9.86 14.86
N ALA A 701 9.78 -9.03 15.89
CA ALA A 701 10.77 -8.07 16.36
C ALA A 701 12.03 -8.77 16.90
N TYR A 702 11.88 -9.88 17.63
CA TYR A 702 13.00 -10.72 18.06
C TYR A 702 13.83 -11.21 16.87
N VAL A 703 13.18 -11.73 15.80
CA VAL A 703 13.88 -12.17 14.58
C VAL A 703 14.71 -11.03 13.98
N ARG A 704 14.13 -9.83 13.89
CA ARG A 704 14.85 -8.65 13.39
C ARG A 704 16.01 -8.25 14.30
N ALA A 705 15.80 -8.24 15.62
CA ALA A 705 16.83 -7.90 16.60
C ALA A 705 18.00 -8.90 16.52
N ALA A 706 17.72 -10.20 16.50
CA ALA A 706 18.73 -11.24 16.38
C ALA A 706 19.50 -11.16 15.06
N ALA A 707 18.82 -10.95 13.94
CA ALA A 707 19.47 -10.78 12.64
C ALA A 707 20.27 -9.45 12.51
N SER A 708 20.03 -8.50 13.41
CA SER A 708 20.69 -7.19 13.39
C SER A 708 22.08 -7.18 14.01
N ILE A 709 22.48 -8.21 14.76
CA ILE A 709 23.80 -8.24 15.42
C ILE A 709 24.91 -8.06 14.36
N PRO A 710 25.83 -7.10 14.54
CA PRO A 710 26.81 -6.71 13.52
C PRO A 710 28.03 -7.62 13.54
N ASP A 711 27.83 -8.91 13.32
CA ASP A 711 28.90 -9.90 13.17
C ASP A 711 28.70 -10.80 11.94
N ALA A 712 29.79 -11.36 11.43
CA ALA A 712 29.76 -12.12 10.18
C ALA A 712 28.95 -13.41 10.26
N GLU A 713 28.89 -14.08 11.42
CA GLU A 713 28.14 -15.32 11.60
C GLU A 713 26.63 -15.03 11.55
N THR A 714 26.18 -14.00 12.26
CA THR A 714 24.79 -13.54 12.23
C THR A 714 24.37 -13.13 10.82
N LYS A 715 25.18 -12.36 10.10
CA LYS A 715 24.84 -11.94 8.72
C LYS A 715 24.76 -13.13 7.76
N ALA A 716 25.64 -14.11 7.89
CA ALA A 716 25.57 -15.34 7.10
C ALA A 716 24.32 -16.17 7.41
N ALA A 717 23.95 -16.30 8.68
CA ALA A 717 22.74 -17.01 9.09
C ALA A 717 21.46 -16.31 8.57
N ALA A 718 21.39 -14.98 8.70
CA ALA A 718 20.25 -14.19 8.21
C ALA A 718 20.12 -14.28 6.68
N TRP A 719 21.24 -14.18 5.94
CA TRP A 719 21.26 -14.38 4.48
C TRP A 719 20.74 -15.78 4.09
N ALA A 720 21.27 -16.83 4.72
CA ALA A 720 20.86 -18.20 4.44
C ALA A 720 19.37 -18.41 4.75
N SER A 721 18.89 -17.89 5.89
CA SER A 721 17.48 -17.97 6.26
C SER A 721 16.59 -17.27 5.24
N ALA A 722 16.85 -16.00 4.90
CA ALA A 722 16.04 -15.25 3.94
C ALA A 722 15.98 -15.93 2.56
N THR A 723 17.11 -16.45 2.08
CA THR A 723 17.22 -16.93 0.69
C THR A 723 16.80 -18.39 0.51
N THR A 724 16.98 -19.23 1.54
CA THR A 724 16.77 -20.68 1.44
C THR A 724 15.56 -21.19 2.21
N ASP A 725 15.18 -20.59 3.34
CA ASP A 725 14.06 -21.06 4.16
C ASP A 725 12.71 -20.68 3.53
N GLY A 726 12.04 -21.66 2.92
CA GLY A 726 10.70 -21.50 2.35
C GLY A 726 9.56 -21.50 3.35
N SER A 727 9.84 -21.64 4.65
CA SER A 727 8.82 -21.69 5.70
C SER A 727 8.56 -20.33 6.37
N LEU A 728 9.46 -19.36 6.18
CA LEU A 728 9.28 -18.00 6.66
C LEU A 728 7.99 -17.40 6.11
N SER A 729 7.23 -16.75 6.99
CA SER A 729 6.15 -15.88 6.57
C SER A 729 6.69 -14.57 6.00
N ASN A 730 5.80 -13.78 5.41
CA ASN A 730 6.12 -12.45 4.90
C ASN A 730 6.81 -11.57 5.94
N ASP A 731 6.21 -11.46 7.13
CA ASP A 731 6.70 -10.58 8.19
C ASP A 731 8.06 -11.04 8.74
N ARG A 732 8.25 -12.36 8.90
CA ARG A 732 9.52 -12.93 9.35
C ARG A 732 10.62 -12.83 8.28
N LEU A 733 10.26 -12.91 7.00
CA LEU A 733 11.19 -12.67 5.90
C LEU A 733 11.63 -11.20 5.87
N ASP A 734 10.69 -10.26 5.95
CA ASP A 734 11.00 -8.83 6.02
C ASP A 734 11.87 -8.50 7.23
N ALA A 735 11.56 -9.07 8.40
CA ALA A 735 12.35 -8.91 9.63
C ALA A 735 13.78 -9.42 9.46
N THR A 736 13.95 -10.60 8.85
CA THR A 736 15.25 -11.20 8.57
C THR A 736 16.06 -10.36 7.60
N ILE A 737 15.43 -9.90 6.50
CA ILE A 737 16.07 -9.03 5.51
C ILE A 737 16.48 -7.70 6.14
N ALA A 738 15.60 -7.06 6.91
CA ALA A 738 15.88 -5.79 7.57
C ALA A 738 17.02 -5.92 8.60
N GLY A 739 17.08 -7.05 9.32
CA GLY A 739 18.19 -7.34 10.23
C GLY A 739 19.49 -7.62 9.49
N PHE A 740 19.47 -8.41 8.41
CA PHE A 740 20.66 -8.61 7.56
C PHE A 740 21.23 -7.28 7.07
N ARG A 741 20.35 -6.38 6.63
CA ARG A 741 20.69 -5.04 6.10
C ARG A 741 21.10 -4.02 7.15
N SER A 742 20.88 -4.28 8.44
CA SER A 742 21.21 -3.34 9.52
C SER A 742 22.67 -3.47 9.94
N GLY A 743 23.17 -2.44 10.63
CA GLY A 743 24.55 -2.36 11.10
C GLY A 743 25.30 -1.16 10.52
N THR A 744 26.37 -0.78 11.20
CA THR A 744 27.22 0.38 10.84
C THR A 744 28.43 -0.01 10.00
N ASP A 745 28.82 -1.30 9.98
CA ASP A 745 29.92 -1.82 9.18
C ASP A 745 29.42 -2.44 7.86
N PRO A 746 29.58 -1.75 6.71
CA PRO A 746 29.13 -2.28 5.42
C PRO A 746 29.93 -3.51 4.96
N SER A 747 31.15 -3.71 5.46
CA SER A 747 32.02 -4.82 5.03
C SER A 747 31.45 -6.20 5.36
N LEU A 748 30.56 -6.28 6.35
CA LEU A 748 29.87 -7.51 6.76
C LEU A 748 28.91 -8.05 5.69
N ILE A 749 28.41 -7.19 4.78
CA ILE A 749 27.42 -7.57 3.77
C ILE A 749 27.88 -7.36 2.32
N GLU A 750 29.00 -6.68 2.09
CA GLU A 750 29.54 -6.43 0.75
C GLU A 750 29.82 -7.73 -0.03
N GLY A 751 30.23 -8.80 0.65
CA GLY A 751 30.55 -10.11 0.05
C GLY A 751 29.38 -10.83 -0.63
N TYR A 752 28.13 -10.44 -0.37
CA TYR A 752 26.93 -11.14 -0.87
C TYR A 752 26.43 -10.63 -2.22
N ALA A 753 27.01 -9.55 -2.76
CA ALA A 753 26.55 -8.94 -4.01
C ALA A 753 26.59 -9.92 -5.21
N ALA A 754 27.65 -10.72 -5.32
CA ALA A 754 27.78 -11.71 -6.39
C ALA A 754 26.70 -12.81 -6.30
N GLU A 755 26.46 -13.31 -5.09
CA GLU A 755 25.44 -14.33 -4.83
C GLU A 755 24.03 -13.80 -5.09
N TYR A 756 23.74 -12.56 -4.66
CA TYR A 756 22.50 -11.84 -4.96
C TYR A 756 22.16 -11.88 -6.46
N PHE A 757 23.07 -11.35 -7.31
CA PHE A 757 22.82 -11.24 -8.74
C PHE A 757 22.67 -12.62 -9.42
N SER A 758 23.41 -13.63 -8.96
CA SER A 758 23.29 -14.99 -9.48
C SER A 758 21.98 -15.69 -9.07
N SER A 759 21.34 -15.23 -7.99
CA SER A 759 20.14 -15.86 -7.41
C SER A 759 18.82 -15.28 -7.92
N LEU A 760 18.83 -14.06 -8.50
CA LEU A 760 17.62 -13.34 -8.94
C LEU A 760 16.67 -14.18 -9.81
N GLY A 761 17.21 -14.84 -10.84
CA GLY A 761 16.41 -15.67 -11.74
C GLY A 761 15.75 -16.85 -11.02
N LYS A 762 16.48 -17.47 -10.09
CA LYS A 762 15.99 -18.59 -9.28
C LYS A 762 14.87 -18.16 -8.35
N TRP A 763 15.06 -17.06 -7.60
CA TRP A 763 14.03 -16.54 -6.70
C TRP A 763 12.74 -16.21 -7.44
N TRP A 764 12.85 -15.59 -8.62
CA TRP A 764 11.70 -15.24 -9.44
C TRP A 764 10.94 -16.47 -9.97
N SER A 765 11.65 -17.56 -10.31
CA SER A 765 11.00 -18.77 -10.85
C SER A 765 10.45 -19.71 -9.79
N GLU A 766 11.04 -19.76 -8.59
CA GLU A 766 10.73 -20.77 -7.56
C GLU A 766 9.85 -20.24 -6.42
N ARG A 767 9.84 -18.92 -6.18
CA ARG A 767 9.04 -18.31 -5.10
C ARG A 767 7.76 -17.71 -5.67
N SER A 768 6.76 -17.48 -4.81
CA SER A 768 5.64 -16.62 -5.20
C SER A 768 6.16 -15.21 -5.51
N ILE A 769 5.43 -14.47 -6.34
CA ILE A 769 5.86 -13.14 -6.78
C ILE A 769 6.03 -12.18 -5.60
N GLU A 770 5.20 -12.29 -4.57
CA GLU A 770 5.32 -11.49 -3.34
C GLU A 770 6.63 -11.76 -2.60
N ILE A 771 6.98 -13.04 -2.41
CA ILE A 771 8.25 -13.42 -1.76
C ILE A 771 9.45 -13.04 -2.63
N ALA A 772 9.39 -13.27 -3.95
CA ALA A 772 10.46 -12.90 -4.88
C ALA A 772 10.71 -11.39 -4.86
N ARG A 773 9.66 -10.56 -4.88
CA ARG A 773 9.77 -9.09 -4.82
C ARG A 773 10.48 -8.63 -3.54
N ARG A 774 10.15 -9.23 -2.39
CA ARG A 774 10.81 -8.94 -1.10
C ARG A 774 12.30 -9.23 -1.14
N LEU A 775 12.70 -10.38 -1.68
CA LEU A 775 14.11 -10.76 -1.83
C LEU A 775 14.85 -9.84 -2.79
N VAL A 776 14.29 -9.58 -3.98
CA VAL A 776 14.91 -8.71 -5.00
C VAL A 776 15.13 -7.31 -4.45
N ASN A 777 14.12 -6.70 -3.84
CA ASN A 777 14.21 -5.33 -3.33
C ASN A 777 15.03 -5.23 -2.04
N GLY A 778 14.77 -6.12 -1.10
CA GLY A 778 15.30 -6.05 0.25
C GLY A 778 16.77 -6.46 0.38
N LEU A 779 17.24 -7.37 -0.48
CA LEU A 779 18.64 -7.82 -0.49
C LEU A 779 19.51 -7.08 -1.54
N PHE A 780 18.97 -6.06 -2.23
CA PHE A 780 19.74 -5.32 -3.23
C PHE A 780 21.03 -4.73 -2.62
N PRO A 781 22.21 -5.03 -3.18
CA PRO A 781 23.48 -4.73 -2.53
C PRO A 781 23.74 -3.22 -2.40
N ALA A 782 24.34 -2.81 -1.29
CA ALA A 782 24.98 -1.51 -1.22
C ALA A 782 26.20 -1.53 -2.15
N ALA A 783 26.34 -0.55 -3.03
CA ALA A 783 27.43 -0.49 -4.01
C ALA A 783 27.96 0.94 -4.14
N GLU A 784 29.19 1.07 -4.64
CA GLU A 784 29.83 2.39 -4.87
C GLU A 784 29.58 2.92 -6.29
N ASP A 785 29.12 2.06 -7.19
CA ASP A 785 28.78 2.38 -8.56
C ASP A 785 27.66 1.46 -9.07
N THR A 786 27.18 1.71 -10.30
CA THR A 786 26.12 0.91 -10.94
C THR A 786 26.64 -0.23 -11.80
N SER A 787 27.96 -0.49 -11.83
CA SER A 787 28.57 -1.38 -12.84
C SER A 787 28.08 -2.83 -12.74
N ALA A 788 27.95 -3.37 -11.52
CA ALA A 788 27.49 -4.74 -11.30
C ALA A 788 26.03 -4.94 -11.74
N VAL A 789 25.15 -3.99 -11.40
CA VAL A 789 23.74 -4.04 -11.80
C VAL A 789 23.57 -3.79 -13.29
N ASP A 790 24.32 -2.86 -13.88
CA ASP A 790 24.32 -2.59 -15.32
C ASP A 790 24.80 -3.84 -16.10
N SER A 791 25.83 -4.52 -15.60
CA SER A 791 26.32 -5.79 -16.18
C SER A 791 25.26 -6.89 -16.12
N TRP A 792 24.56 -7.02 -14.99
CA TRP A 792 23.48 -7.99 -14.85
C TRP A 792 22.33 -7.70 -15.82
N ILE A 793 21.91 -6.43 -15.93
CA ILE A 793 20.83 -6.02 -16.85
C ILE A 793 21.19 -6.34 -18.30
N GLN A 794 22.44 -6.10 -18.70
CA GLN A 794 22.93 -6.40 -20.04
C GLN A 794 23.00 -7.91 -20.31
N ALA A 795 23.51 -8.69 -19.35
CA ALA A 795 23.67 -10.13 -19.49
C ALA A 795 22.33 -10.89 -19.47
N ASN A 796 21.28 -10.31 -18.87
CA ASN A 796 19.99 -10.96 -18.66
C ASN A 796 18.86 -10.27 -19.44
N ALA A 797 19.10 -9.86 -20.69
CA ALA A 797 18.11 -9.21 -21.55
C ALA A 797 16.78 -9.98 -21.65
N GLU A 798 16.84 -11.31 -21.60
CA GLU A 798 15.71 -12.23 -21.70
C GLU A 798 15.08 -12.61 -20.34
N ALA A 799 15.56 -12.05 -19.23
CA ALA A 799 14.90 -12.27 -17.94
C ALA A 799 13.46 -11.73 -17.95
N PRO A 800 12.54 -12.28 -17.14
CA PRO A 800 11.16 -11.79 -17.06
C PRO A 800 11.11 -10.27 -16.91
N ALA A 801 10.28 -9.61 -17.72
CA ALA A 801 10.19 -8.14 -17.76
C ALA A 801 9.94 -7.56 -16.36
N SER A 802 9.11 -8.26 -15.58
CA SER A 802 8.77 -7.95 -14.20
C SER A 802 9.98 -7.96 -13.25
N LEU A 803 10.83 -8.98 -13.33
CA LEU A 803 12.09 -9.03 -12.57
C LEU A 803 13.04 -7.91 -13.02
N ARG A 804 13.19 -7.72 -14.33
CA ARG A 804 14.07 -6.69 -14.90
C ARG A 804 13.65 -5.30 -14.44
N ARG A 805 12.33 -5.03 -14.35
CA ARG A 805 11.77 -3.78 -13.83
C ARG A 805 12.29 -3.49 -12.41
N LEU A 806 12.14 -4.43 -11.48
CA LEU A 806 12.60 -4.25 -10.09
C LEU A 806 14.11 -3.94 -10.01
N VAL A 807 14.92 -4.61 -10.83
CA VAL A 807 16.38 -4.39 -10.86
C VAL A 807 16.72 -3.00 -11.44
N LEU A 808 16.00 -2.56 -12.49
CA LEU A 808 16.15 -1.21 -13.07
C LEU A 808 15.79 -0.11 -12.06
N GLU A 809 14.74 -0.31 -11.27
CA GLU A 809 14.33 0.63 -10.24
C GLU A 809 15.38 0.74 -9.13
N ARG A 810 15.90 -0.40 -8.64
CA ARG A 810 16.99 -0.41 -7.64
C ARG A 810 18.26 0.25 -8.16
N ARG A 811 18.58 0.03 -9.44
CA ARG A 811 19.69 0.70 -10.13
C ARG A 811 19.50 2.23 -10.16
N ASP A 812 18.29 2.71 -10.43
CA ASP A 812 18.00 4.16 -10.45
C ASP A 812 18.09 4.77 -9.05
N HIS A 813 17.57 4.09 -8.02
CA HIS A 813 17.73 4.52 -6.62
C HIS A 813 19.21 4.67 -6.26
N LEU A 814 20.04 3.66 -6.57
CA LEU A 814 21.48 3.72 -6.35
C LEU A 814 22.14 4.88 -7.11
N ALA A 815 21.80 5.08 -8.38
CA ALA A 815 22.33 6.18 -9.18
C ALA A 815 21.95 7.56 -8.61
N ARG A 816 20.73 7.69 -8.06
CA ARG A 816 20.26 8.91 -7.39
C ARG A 816 21.06 9.17 -6.12
N ASP A 817 21.26 8.16 -5.27
CA ASP A 817 22.06 8.26 -4.06
C ASP A 817 23.49 8.74 -4.38
N LEU A 818 24.14 8.12 -5.37
CA LEU A 818 25.49 8.49 -5.80
C LEU A 818 25.57 9.93 -6.33
N ARG A 819 24.57 10.36 -7.11
CA ARG A 819 24.51 11.75 -7.62
C ARG A 819 24.33 12.77 -6.51
N ALA A 820 23.44 12.49 -5.54
CA ALA A 820 23.23 13.36 -4.39
C ALA A 820 24.47 13.40 -3.48
N GLN A 821 25.14 12.28 -3.26
CA GLN A 821 26.42 12.26 -2.54
C GLN A 821 27.49 13.08 -3.26
N ALA A 822 27.62 12.93 -4.57
CA ALA A 822 28.61 13.66 -5.37
C ALA A 822 28.37 15.17 -5.36
N SER A 823 27.12 15.64 -5.45
CA SER A 823 26.80 17.07 -5.38
C SER A 823 27.12 17.72 -4.03
N ASN A 824 27.24 16.91 -2.96
CA ASN A 824 27.53 17.37 -1.60
C ASN A 824 28.97 17.09 -1.15
N ALA A 825 29.83 16.51 -2.00
CA ALA A 825 31.21 16.16 -1.66
C ALA A 825 32.23 17.31 -1.80
N VAL A 826 31.81 18.47 -2.33
CA VAL A 826 32.68 19.62 -2.69
C VAL A 826 32.47 20.82 -1.75
N ILE A 827 31.85 20.62 -0.59
CA ILE A 827 31.58 21.68 0.41
C ILE A 827 32.62 21.67 1.51
#